data_AF-A0A077ZWQ1-F1
#
_entry.id   AF-A0A077ZWQ1-F1
#
_cell.length_a   1.000
_cell.length_b   1.000
_cell.length_c   1.000
_cell.angle_alpha   90.00
_cell.angle_beta   90.00
_cell.angle_gamma   90.00
#
_symmetry.space_group_name_H-M   'P 1'
#
loop_
_entity.id
_entity.type
_entity.pdbx_description
1 polymer ?
#
loop_
_entity_poly.entity_id
_entity_poly.type
_entity_poly.pdbx_seq_one_letter_code
_entity_poly.pdbx_strand_id
1 'polypeptide(L)'
;MNNVNVYEAIQQRVSGIFEPKNNYSSLRTQEQPENGFPSFVLFLYELKTRINDYQIDRNEQSKKFIIFLIVDFAILLYSFSEVSPAKFGGVYCYLFLFFLGMYLLSKFIQYGTRRMSEYMGKIRTVLIISFLILVGIRLFFFNRIYNSCANWKTGISQGIDESRRDSCNLANLKYCPYEITDDIVDLSAIFSMFNCENFVYRLILIQKYYPYSPGHFYAHPLTKYFNDTQRHADKFPTQVLLNTKGYMTLQEALDNKHEVIIDIDSGQMHTSVQRNETLVEERREIRKNQNRGDLQQHMLLVFIDTLSRPRLHVKMPETVQFLRERDHKEFMRLHAIWTRTQENALALLYGIVEDDLVNTTRDHNDKNSSKWKKPDVKLDSIFDYFHNHGFITGYSANTCETNIFYWREFFYEYVKNTAPDHEHLTPTCDPHLREPTSDDMDFVSSYASARRCVYHRDSSEYMMDYYKEFKKAYQSENTIFLMNFMETHEGTGEVIDYLDKPLAKFLKEMEDQNTALILFSDHGLHMSGFKLGLGGDQAEIERYYPFLITSNIRGLSMEHERNLDFNTQKVVTHLHLRNFLMYWASGQVNGEKMNLINQLPHDNDRQLCDWIGYKCICDNFPKTDRAMYIEW
;
A
#
# COMPACT_ATOMS: atom_id res chain seq x y z
N MET A 1 2.92 47.80 1.61
CA MET A 1 3.04 47.00 2.84
C MET A 1 3.56 45.64 2.44
N ASN A 2 4.73 45.30 2.96
CA ASN A 2 5.59 44.21 2.50
C ASN A 2 5.04 42.85 2.93
N ASN A 3 4.83 41.94 1.96
CA ASN A 3 4.74 40.52 2.25
C ASN A 3 6.06 39.87 1.86
N VAL A 4 6.80 39.47 2.91
CA VAL A 4 8.04 38.72 2.83
C VAL A 4 7.70 37.27 2.50
N ASN A 5 8.36 36.75 1.47
CA ASN A 5 8.20 35.42 0.94
C ASN A 5 8.99 34.43 1.81
N VAL A 6 8.30 33.71 2.70
CA VAL A 6 8.90 32.75 3.66
C VAL A 6 9.28 31.41 2.98
N TYR A 7 8.97 31.23 1.69
CA TYR A 7 9.22 29.97 0.98
C TYR A 7 10.61 29.83 0.34
N GLU A 8 11.42 30.89 0.26
CA GLU A 8 12.76 30.82 -0.35
C GLU A 8 13.92 30.55 0.64
N ALA A 9 13.65 30.48 1.94
CA ALA A 9 14.70 30.32 2.95
C ALA A 9 14.99 28.86 3.38
N ILE A 10 14.25 27.86 2.86
CA ILE A 10 14.36 26.45 3.31
C ILE A 10 15.04 25.54 2.28
N GLN A 11 15.27 25.98 1.04
CA GLN A 11 15.91 25.15 0.01
C GLN A 11 17.44 25.27 -0.12
N GLN A 12 18.12 26.00 0.76
CA GLN A 12 19.58 26.22 0.65
C GLN A 12 20.44 25.62 1.78
N ARG A 13 20.01 24.53 2.45
CA ARG A 13 20.82 23.99 3.56
C ARG A 13 20.86 22.47 3.77
N VAL A 14 20.72 21.64 2.74
CA VAL A 14 21.10 20.21 2.80
C VAL A 14 21.69 19.75 1.45
N SER A 15 22.75 20.40 1.00
CA SER A 15 23.60 19.91 -0.10
C SER A 15 25.07 20.00 0.32
N GLY A 16 25.48 19.03 1.13
CA GLY A 16 26.87 18.88 1.52
C GLY A 16 27.04 17.62 2.34
N ILE A 17 28.03 16.82 1.95
CA ILE A 17 28.46 15.54 2.54
C ILE A 17 27.73 14.34 1.92
N PHE A 18 28.29 13.80 0.83
CA PHE A 18 28.91 12.46 0.79
C PHE A 18 29.43 12.20 -0.63
N GLU A 19 30.74 12.34 -0.83
CA GLU A 19 31.47 11.69 -1.92
C GLU A 19 31.80 10.25 -1.49
N PRO A 20 31.54 9.22 -2.30
CA PRO A 20 32.15 7.92 -2.09
C PRO A 20 33.41 7.79 -2.96
N LYS A 21 34.56 7.67 -2.30
CA LYS A 21 35.80 7.19 -2.92
C LYS A 21 35.67 5.70 -3.23
N ASN A 22 35.79 5.38 -4.51
CA ASN A 22 36.06 4.03 -5.00
C ASN A 22 37.46 3.58 -4.58
N ASN A 23 37.54 2.42 -3.92
CA ASN A 23 38.60 1.43 -4.05
C ASN A 23 38.26 0.26 -3.13
N TYR A 24 38.02 -0.94 -3.67
CA TYR A 24 38.90 -2.08 -3.41
C TYR A 24 38.47 -3.32 -4.23
N SER A 25 39.53 -4.02 -4.61
CA SER A 25 39.66 -5.18 -5.46
C SER A 25 39.12 -6.49 -4.90
N SER A 26 38.76 -7.37 -5.83
CA SER A 26 38.80 -8.84 -5.81
C SER A 26 39.37 -9.56 -4.57
N LEU A 27 38.65 -10.60 -4.12
CA LEU A 27 39.20 -11.96 -3.94
C LEU A 27 38.08 -12.98 -3.65
N ARG A 28 38.11 -14.10 -4.38
CA ARG A 28 37.40 -15.36 -4.11
C ARG A 28 38.10 -16.08 -2.95
N THR A 29 37.34 -16.85 -2.15
CA THR A 29 37.53 -18.31 -1.96
C THR A 29 36.39 -18.93 -1.13
N GLN A 30 36.09 -20.19 -1.46
CA GLN A 30 35.23 -21.15 -0.75
C GLN A 30 35.84 -21.54 0.61
N GLU A 31 35.01 -21.92 1.60
CA GLU A 31 34.95 -23.26 2.23
C GLU A 31 34.20 -23.28 3.59
N GLN A 32 33.30 -24.27 3.68
CA GLN A 32 32.85 -25.11 4.80
C GLN A 32 32.40 -24.58 6.19
N PRO A 33 31.46 -25.30 6.86
CA PRO A 33 30.92 -24.96 8.16
C PRO A 33 31.68 -25.67 9.31
N GLU A 34 32.06 -24.94 10.35
CA GLU A 34 32.57 -25.52 11.59
C GLU A 34 31.75 -25.10 12.82
N ASN A 35 31.06 -26.11 13.39
CA ASN A 35 30.88 -26.40 14.81
C ASN A 35 31.09 -25.26 15.84
N GLY A 36 30.01 -24.53 16.14
CA GLY A 36 29.94 -23.64 17.30
C GLY A 36 29.45 -24.36 18.56
N PHE A 37 30.34 -25.04 19.30
CA PHE A 37 30.07 -25.50 20.66
C PHE A 37 31.23 -25.37 21.69
N PRO A 38 32.03 -24.27 21.79
CA PRO A 38 32.96 -24.11 22.93
C PRO A 38 32.44 -23.20 24.06
N SER A 39 31.43 -22.36 23.82
CA SER A 39 31.06 -21.25 24.72
C SER A 39 30.46 -21.70 26.07
N PHE A 40 29.63 -22.76 26.07
CA PHE A 40 28.93 -23.18 27.28
C PHE A 40 29.84 -23.92 28.28
N VAL A 41 30.83 -24.67 27.79
CA VAL A 41 31.79 -25.40 28.63
C VAL A 41 32.82 -24.45 29.25
N LEU A 42 33.27 -23.43 28.49
CA LEU A 42 34.11 -22.35 29.01
C LEU A 42 33.41 -21.55 30.12
N PHE A 43 32.11 -21.29 29.98
CA PHE A 43 31.31 -20.60 30.99
C PHE A 43 31.16 -21.41 32.31
N LEU A 44 30.94 -22.72 32.23
CA LEU A 44 30.86 -23.58 33.42
C LEU A 44 32.22 -23.77 34.10
N TYR A 45 33.30 -23.80 33.34
CA TYR A 45 34.67 -23.84 33.86
C TYR A 45 35.02 -22.55 34.63
N GLU A 46 34.75 -21.38 34.04
CA GLU A 46 35.05 -20.08 34.66
C GLU A 46 34.20 -19.80 35.92
N LEU A 47 32.95 -20.29 35.96
CA LEU A 47 32.09 -20.19 37.14
C LEU A 47 32.64 -21.01 38.32
N LYS A 48 33.24 -22.18 38.05
CA LYS A 48 33.79 -23.07 39.07
C LYS A 48 35.11 -22.56 39.65
N THR A 49 36.02 -22.03 38.84
CA THR A 49 37.28 -21.41 39.31
C THR A 49 37.00 -20.20 40.20
N ARG A 50 36.04 -19.34 39.82
CA ARG A 50 35.73 -18.12 40.60
C ARG A 50 35.02 -18.38 41.93
N ILE A 51 34.32 -19.51 42.09
CA ILE A 51 33.76 -19.93 43.39
C ILE A 51 34.88 -20.37 44.34
N ASN A 52 35.93 -21.01 43.82
CA ASN A 52 37.08 -21.43 44.63
C ASN A 52 37.99 -20.25 45.02
N ASP A 53 38.19 -19.27 44.14
CA ASP A 53 39.00 -18.08 44.44
C ASP A 53 38.36 -17.16 45.50
N TYR A 54 37.02 -17.19 45.62
CA TYR A 54 36.29 -16.35 46.58
C TYR A 54 36.45 -16.80 48.05
N GLN A 55 36.93 -18.03 48.31
CA GLN A 55 37.07 -18.55 49.68
C GLN A 55 38.47 -18.35 50.30
N ILE A 56 39.50 -17.97 49.51
CA ILE A 56 40.90 -18.05 49.97
C ILE A 56 41.48 -16.69 50.45
N ASP A 57 40.99 -15.53 50.00
CA ASP A 57 41.70 -14.24 50.22
C ASP A 57 41.10 -13.29 51.28
N ARG A 58 40.41 -13.82 52.32
CA ARG A 58 39.82 -12.98 53.38
C ARG A 58 40.75 -12.68 54.56
N ASN A 59 41.85 -13.43 54.72
CA ASN A 59 42.66 -13.41 55.94
C ASN A 59 44.11 -12.93 55.74
N GLU A 60 44.58 -12.77 54.50
CA GLU A 60 45.95 -12.31 54.20
C GLU A 60 46.01 -10.80 53.94
N GLN A 61 45.02 -10.21 53.24
CA GLN A 61 44.99 -8.77 52.97
C GLN A 61 44.76 -7.91 54.22
N SER A 62 43.97 -8.40 55.18
CA SER A 62 43.72 -7.71 56.45
C SER A 62 44.97 -7.62 57.33
N LYS A 63 45.84 -8.64 57.28
CA LYS A 63 47.13 -8.64 57.99
C LYS A 63 48.14 -7.68 57.36
N LYS A 64 48.23 -7.64 56.03
CA LYS A 64 49.13 -6.72 55.29
C LYS A 64 48.76 -5.25 55.53
N PHE A 65 47.47 -4.93 55.60
CA PHE A 65 47.00 -3.56 55.88
C PHE A 65 47.26 -3.11 57.32
N ILE A 66 47.10 -4.00 58.31
CA ILE A 66 47.42 -3.70 59.72
C ILE A 66 48.94 -3.50 59.90
N ILE A 67 49.78 -4.30 59.22
CA ILE A 67 51.24 -4.12 59.26
C ILE A 67 51.63 -2.77 58.66
N PHE A 68 51.02 -2.36 57.55
CA PHE A 68 51.29 -1.06 56.93
C PHE A 68 50.91 0.12 57.85
N LEU A 69 49.76 0.04 58.51
CA LEU A 69 49.33 1.04 59.51
C LEU A 69 50.27 1.11 60.73
N ILE A 70 50.79 -0.03 61.20
CA ILE A 70 51.73 -0.07 62.31
C ILE A 70 53.09 0.55 61.91
N VAL A 71 53.56 0.29 60.68
CA VAL A 71 54.81 0.86 60.15
C VAL A 71 54.68 2.37 59.96
N ASP A 72 53.58 2.85 59.36
CA ASP A 72 53.33 4.29 59.20
C ASP A 72 53.20 5.00 60.57
N PHE A 73 52.53 4.37 61.54
CA PHE A 73 52.41 4.92 62.90
C PHE A 73 53.75 4.97 63.64
N ALA A 74 54.62 3.97 63.43
CA ALA A 74 55.97 3.93 63.98
C ALA A 74 56.90 4.99 63.35
N ILE A 75 56.81 5.19 62.03
CA ILE A 75 57.54 6.25 61.31
C ILE A 75 57.06 7.64 61.78
N LEU A 76 55.76 7.81 62.02
CA LEU A 76 55.20 9.01 62.63
C LEU A 76 55.77 9.27 64.02
N LEU A 77 55.73 8.27 64.92
CA LEU A 77 56.26 8.36 66.29
C LEU A 77 57.76 8.69 66.33
N TYR A 78 58.56 8.11 65.42
CA TYR A 78 59.99 8.41 65.31
C TYR A 78 60.24 9.85 64.87
N SER A 79 59.43 10.34 63.92
CA SER A 79 59.54 11.71 63.38
C SER A 79 59.08 12.80 64.35
N PHE A 80 58.39 12.45 65.45
CA PHE A 80 57.94 13.39 66.49
C PHE A 80 59.02 13.78 67.51
N SER A 81 60.21 13.17 67.46
CA SER A 81 61.25 13.44 68.47
C SER A 81 62.03 14.74 68.27
N GLU A 82 61.97 15.40 67.09
CA GLU A 82 62.87 16.53 66.78
C GLU A 82 62.26 17.82 66.19
N VAL A 83 60.94 18.02 66.13
CA VAL A 83 60.37 19.19 65.38
C VAL A 83 59.35 20.02 66.17
N SER A 84 59.47 21.36 66.09
CA SER A 84 58.70 22.31 66.91
C SER A 84 57.19 22.35 66.59
N PRO A 85 56.29 22.44 67.58
CA PRO A 85 54.83 22.26 67.42
C PRO A 85 54.06 23.27 66.54
N ALA A 86 54.63 24.45 66.24
CA ALA A 86 53.85 25.61 65.80
C ALA A 86 53.57 25.70 64.28
N LYS A 87 54.21 24.88 63.43
CA LYS A 87 54.06 24.96 61.96
C LYS A 87 53.55 23.67 61.30
N PHE A 88 53.30 22.61 62.07
CA PHE A 88 52.98 21.28 61.53
C PHE A 88 51.48 20.91 61.61
N GLY A 89 50.68 21.49 62.52
CA GLY A 89 49.28 21.05 62.75
C GLY A 89 48.34 21.12 61.54
N GLY A 90 48.55 22.04 60.60
CA GLY A 90 47.68 22.20 59.42
C GLY A 90 47.83 21.10 58.39
N VAL A 91 49.06 20.78 57.97
CA VAL A 91 49.34 19.79 56.91
C VAL A 91 48.89 18.38 57.30
N TYR A 92 49.02 18.02 58.58
CA TYR A 92 48.62 16.71 59.10
C TYR A 92 47.12 16.59 59.24
N CYS A 93 46.42 17.69 59.56
CA CYS A 93 44.96 17.71 59.53
C CYS A 93 44.46 17.46 58.11
N TYR A 94 45.08 18.08 57.09
CA TYR A 94 44.72 17.84 55.68
C TYR A 94 45.05 16.41 55.22
N LEU A 95 46.22 15.87 55.56
CA LEU A 95 46.57 14.48 55.22
C LEU A 95 45.65 13.49 55.94
N PHE A 96 45.37 13.70 57.22
CA PHE A 96 44.43 12.86 57.97
C PHE A 96 43.02 12.91 57.37
N LEU A 97 42.49 14.11 57.07
CA LEU A 97 41.19 14.26 56.41
C LEU A 97 41.17 13.66 55.01
N PHE A 98 42.27 13.74 54.27
CA PHE A 98 42.41 13.11 52.96
C PHE A 98 42.39 11.58 53.06
N PHE A 99 43.20 11.00 53.95
CA PHE A 99 43.23 9.54 54.16
C PHE A 99 41.92 9.03 54.76
N LEU A 100 41.28 9.80 55.65
CA LEU A 100 39.94 9.50 56.16
C LEU A 100 38.90 9.55 55.04
N GLY A 101 38.96 10.56 54.16
CA GLY A 101 38.11 10.66 52.98
C GLY A 101 38.29 9.48 52.02
N MET A 102 39.53 9.10 51.73
CA MET A 102 39.87 7.92 50.92
C MET A 102 39.38 6.62 51.57
N TYR A 103 39.54 6.48 52.89
CA TYR A 103 39.05 5.32 53.65
C TYR A 103 37.52 5.23 53.59
N LEU A 104 36.82 6.34 53.85
CA LEU A 104 35.35 6.41 53.79
C LEU A 104 34.84 6.15 52.37
N LEU A 105 35.50 6.68 51.34
CA LEU A 105 35.19 6.38 49.94
C LEU A 105 35.39 4.89 49.63
N SER A 106 36.49 4.29 50.10
CA SER A 106 36.71 2.84 49.93
C SER A 106 35.62 2.02 50.63
N LYS A 107 35.16 2.44 51.82
CA LYS A 107 34.08 1.78 52.56
C LYS A 107 32.73 1.98 51.88
N PHE A 108 32.48 3.14 51.28
CA PHE A 108 31.29 3.40 50.48
C PHE A 108 31.30 2.54 49.21
N ILE A 109 32.43 2.41 48.52
CA ILE A 109 32.58 1.51 47.36
C ILE A 109 32.44 0.05 47.78
N GLN A 110 33.03 -0.39 48.90
CA GLN A 110 32.88 -1.74 49.44
C GLN A 110 31.42 -2.03 49.84
N TYR A 111 30.73 -1.06 50.43
CA TYR A 111 29.32 -1.18 50.80
C TYR A 111 28.44 -1.22 49.55
N GLY A 112 28.69 -0.34 48.58
CA GLY A 112 28.00 -0.30 47.29
C GLY A 112 28.21 -1.58 46.50
N THR A 113 29.44 -2.10 46.42
CA THR A 113 29.74 -3.37 45.74
C THR A 113 29.17 -4.58 46.49
N ARG A 114 29.19 -4.60 47.83
CA ARG A 114 28.56 -5.68 48.62
C ARG A 114 27.04 -5.65 48.51
N ARG A 115 26.41 -4.48 48.61
CA ARG A 115 24.96 -4.34 48.47
C ARG A 115 24.54 -4.62 47.04
N MET A 116 25.30 -4.16 46.04
CA MET A 116 25.15 -4.59 44.65
C MET A 116 25.29 -6.10 44.53
N SER A 117 26.25 -6.76 45.19
CA SER A 117 26.45 -8.22 45.07
C SER A 117 25.22 -9.04 45.48
N GLU A 118 24.43 -8.55 46.45
CA GLU A 118 23.14 -9.14 46.85
C GLU A 118 22.07 -8.98 45.73
N TYR A 119 22.15 -7.90 44.94
CA TYR A 119 21.33 -7.67 43.75
C TYR A 119 21.93 -8.22 42.46
N MET A 120 23.23 -8.52 42.40
CA MET A 120 23.94 -8.94 41.18
C MET A 120 23.39 -10.26 40.67
N GLY A 121 22.95 -11.17 41.57
CA GLY A 121 22.24 -12.38 41.17
C GLY A 121 20.94 -12.06 40.42
N LYS A 122 20.12 -11.13 40.94
CA LYS A 122 18.86 -10.71 40.32
C LYS A 122 19.09 -9.94 39.02
N ILE A 123 20.05 -9.00 39.00
CA ILE A 123 20.42 -8.22 37.81
C ILE A 123 20.95 -9.16 36.72
N ARG A 124 21.82 -10.13 37.07
CA ARG A 124 22.32 -11.13 36.11
C ARG A 124 21.18 -11.97 35.54
N THR A 125 20.23 -12.42 36.36
CA THR A 125 19.05 -13.13 35.88
C THR A 125 18.21 -12.27 34.94
N VAL A 126 17.96 -11.00 35.28
CA VAL A 126 17.21 -10.06 34.42
C VAL A 126 17.95 -9.83 33.10
N LEU A 127 19.28 -9.65 33.12
CA LEU A 127 20.08 -9.48 31.91
C LEU A 127 20.09 -10.74 31.05
N ILE A 128 20.19 -11.93 31.64
CA ILE A 128 20.10 -13.20 30.91
C ILE A 128 18.71 -13.35 30.29
N ILE A 129 17.63 -13.13 31.04
CA ILE A 129 16.26 -13.21 30.53
C ILE A 129 16.04 -12.17 29.43
N SER A 130 16.48 -10.93 29.62
CA SER A 130 16.41 -9.87 28.61
C SER A 130 17.20 -10.24 27.35
N PHE A 131 18.41 -10.78 27.49
CA PHE A 131 19.20 -11.28 26.36
C PHE A 131 18.47 -12.41 25.62
N LEU A 132 17.92 -13.39 26.34
CA LEU A 132 17.16 -14.49 25.74
C LEU A 132 15.90 -13.98 25.02
N ILE A 133 15.18 -13.01 25.59
CA ILE A 133 14.04 -12.35 24.93
C ILE A 133 14.49 -11.63 23.66
N LEU A 134 15.58 -10.85 23.72
CA LEU A 134 16.12 -10.15 22.55
C LEU A 134 16.61 -11.11 21.46
N VAL A 135 17.22 -12.23 21.83
CA VAL A 135 17.59 -13.30 20.89
C VAL A 135 16.34 -13.93 20.27
N GLY A 136 15.31 -14.22 21.07
CA GLY A 136 14.03 -14.73 20.57
C GLY A 136 13.35 -13.79 19.58
N ILE A 137 13.25 -12.49 19.92
CA ILE A 137 12.73 -11.44 19.04
C ILE A 137 13.56 -11.36 17.75
N ARG A 138 14.89 -11.40 17.86
CA ARG A 138 15.79 -11.36 16.71
C ARG A 138 15.61 -12.57 15.79
N LEU A 139 15.49 -13.78 16.34
CA LEU A 139 15.25 -14.99 15.55
C LEU A 139 13.88 -14.96 14.87
N PHE A 140 12.83 -14.52 15.59
CA PHE A 140 11.50 -14.32 15.02
C PHE A 140 11.53 -13.32 13.86
N PHE A 141 12.17 -12.16 14.07
CA PHE A 141 12.30 -11.11 13.06
C PHE A 141 13.11 -11.57 11.86
N PHE A 142 14.22 -12.29 12.05
CA PHE A 142 14.97 -12.86 10.94
C PHE A 142 14.15 -13.90 10.16
N ASN A 143 13.43 -14.78 10.85
CA ASN A 143 12.55 -15.73 10.18
C ASN A 143 11.48 -15.00 9.36
N ARG A 144 10.92 -13.90 9.87
CA ARG A 144 9.98 -13.05 9.12
C ARG A 144 10.63 -12.41 7.90
N ILE A 145 11.85 -11.86 8.03
CA ILE A 145 12.60 -11.30 6.90
C ILE A 145 12.88 -12.36 5.83
N TYR A 146 13.46 -13.50 6.20
CA TYR A 146 13.86 -14.53 5.23
C TYR A 146 12.67 -15.14 4.48
N ASN A 147 11.50 -15.21 5.12
CA ASN A 147 10.29 -15.73 4.50
C ASN A 147 9.36 -14.64 3.94
N SER A 148 9.70 -13.35 4.11
CA SER A 148 8.85 -12.23 3.67
C SER A 148 8.53 -12.28 2.18
N CYS A 149 9.45 -12.81 1.35
CA CYS A 149 9.26 -12.93 -0.10
C CYS A 149 8.87 -14.33 -0.58
N ALA A 150 8.36 -15.21 0.29
CA ALA A 150 8.02 -16.59 -0.10
C ALA A 150 7.02 -16.65 -1.27
N ASN A 151 6.14 -15.65 -1.41
CA ASN A 151 5.13 -15.57 -2.47
C ASN A 151 5.58 -14.74 -3.68
N TRP A 152 6.81 -14.23 -3.73
CA TRP A 152 7.24 -13.31 -4.78
C TRP A 152 7.13 -13.90 -6.19
N LYS A 153 7.43 -15.20 -6.36
CA LYS A 153 7.38 -15.93 -7.63
C LYS A 153 6.27 -16.98 -7.71
N THR A 154 5.39 -17.00 -6.72
CA THR A 154 4.30 -17.98 -6.60
C THR A 154 3.00 -17.31 -6.99
N GLY A 155 2.27 -17.91 -7.93
CA GLY A 155 0.90 -17.52 -8.28
C GLY A 155 -0.12 -18.44 -7.62
N ILE A 156 -1.40 -18.23 -7.93
CA ILE A 156 -2.53 -18.95 -7.33
C ILE A 156 -2.48 -20.44 -7.69
N SER A 157 -2.20 -20.74 -8.96
CA SER A 157 -2.11 -22.11 -9.49
C SER A 157 -0.77 -22.48 -10.10
N GLN A 158 0.05 -21.50 -10.45
CA GLN A 158 1.32 -21.72 -11.13
C GLN A 158 2.39 -20.75 -10.64
N GLY A 159 3.65 -21.19 -10.69
CA GLY A 159 4.79 -20.31 -10.47
C GLY A 159 5.14 -19.51 -11.72
N ILE A 160 6.10 -18.61 -11.57
CA ILE A 160 6.74 -17.93 -12.70
C ILE A 160 7.65 -18.92 -13.44
N ASP A 161 7.45 -19.08 -14.75
CA ASP A 161 8.38 -19.82 -15.60
C ASP A 161 9.55 -18.93 -16.04
N GLU A 162 10.70 -19.06 -15.37
CA GLU A 162 11.96 -18.37 -15.71
C GLU A 162 12.90 -19.24 -16.58
N SER A 163 12.44 -20.41 -17.06
CA SER A 163 13.28 -21.30 -17.87
C SER A 163 13.49 -20.81 -19.30
N ARG A 164 12.58 -19.94 -19.78
CA ARG A 164 12.57 -19.40 -21.14
C ARG A 164 13.47 -18.18 -21.26
N ARG A 165 14.42 -18.21 -22.21
CA ARG A 165 15.38 -17.10 -22.44
C ARG A 165 14.72 -15.82 -22.95
N ASP A 166 13.57 -15.95 -23.61
CA ASP A 166 12.76 -14.87 -24.15
C ASP A 166 11.71 -14.35 -23.15
N SER A 167 11.64 -14.90 -21.94
CA SER A 167 10.75 -14.41 -20.88
C SER A 167 11.47 -13.49 -19.92
N CYS A 168 10.73 -12.52 -19.40
CA CYS A 168 11.26 -11.64 -18.38
C CYS A 168 11.54 -12.38 -17.06
N ASN A 169 12.74 -12.24 -16.50
CA ASN A 169 13.08 -12.72 -15.17
C ASN A 169 12.79 -11.61 -14.15
N LEU A 170 11.97 -11.93 -13.15
CA LEU A 170 11.66 -10.94 -12.12
C LEU A 170 12.88 -10.73 -11.22
N ALA A 171 13.06 -9.49 -10.78
CA ALA A 171 14.11 -9.15 -9.84
C ALA A 171 14.00 -10.03 -8.57
N ASN A 172 15.11 -10.61 -8.14
CA ASN A 172 15.13 -11.37 -6.89
C ASN A 172 15.13 -10.41 -5.69
N LEU A 173 13.99 -10.32 -5.01
CA LEU A 173 13.90 -9.56 -3.77
C LEU A 173 14.67 -10.26 -2.64
N LYS A 174 15.45 -9.48 -1.89
CA LYS A 174 16.17 -9.93 -0.69
C LYS A 174 15.24 -10.05 0.50
N TYR A 175 14.27 -9.15 0.58
CA TYR A 175 13.24 -9.08 1.59
C TYR A 175 12.09 -8.25 1.05
N CYS A 176 10.88 -8.52 1.57
CA CYS A 176 9.67 -7.86 1.15
C CYS A 176 9.23 -6.99 2.34
N PRO A 177 9.46 -5.65 2.25
CA PRO A 177 9.41 -4.76 3.41
C PRO A 177 8.04 -4.70 4.06
N TYR A 178 6.99 -4.87 3.26
CA TYR A 178 5.63 -4.73 3.73
C TYR A 178 5.23 -5.88 4.65
N GLU A 179 5.62 -7.11 4.33
CA GLU A 179 5.39 -8.35 5.06
C GLU A 179 6.18 -8.41 6.37
N ILE A 180 7.26 -7.63 6.52
CA ILE A 180 8.02 -7.53 7.77
C ILE A 180 7.22 -6.76 8.83
N THR A 181 6.49 -5.74 8.39
CA THR A 181 5.77 -4.77 9.24
C THR A 181 4.26 -5.01 9.32
N ASP A 182 3.81 -6.04 8.63
CA ASP A 182 2.44 -6.52 8.54
C ASP A 182 1.83 -6.82 9.94
N ASP A 183 0.58 -6.40 10.14
CA ASP A 183 -0.20 -6.40 11.39
C ASP A 183 0.34 -5.52 12.54
N ILE A 184 1.53 -4.93 12.42
CA ILE A 184 2.15 -4.15 13.52
C ILE A 184 1.53 -2.76 13.62
N VAL A 185 1.05 -2.22 12.49
CA VAL A 185 0.55 -0.84 12.38
C VAL A 185 -0.94 -0.79 12.03
N ASP A 186 -1.70 -1.86 12.28
CA ASP A 186 -3.15 -1.85 12.10
C ASP A 186 -3.81 -1.02 13.20
N LEU A 187 -4.03 0.25 12.89
CA LEU A 187 -4.67 1.20 13.80
C LEU A 187 -6.10 0.77 14.17
N SER A 188 -6.79 0.07 13.28
CA SER A 188 -8.18 -0.34 13.48
C SER A 188 -8.29 -1.51 14.46
N ALA A 189 -7.35 -2.45 14.39
CA ALA A 189 -7.21 -3.49 15.39
C ALA A 189 -6.83 -2.93 16.79
N ILE A 190 -6.02 -1.87 16.83
CA ILE A 190 -5.54 -1.28 18.10
C ILE A 190 -6.60 -0.38 18.75
N PHE A 191 -7.28 0.46 17.97
CA PHE A 191 -8.20 1.46 18.48
C PHE A 191 -9.64 1.16 18.07
N SER A 192 -10.44 0.73 19.03
CA SER A 192 -11.84 0.34 18.81
C SER A 192 -12.70 1.44 18.18
N MET A 193 -12.31 2.72 18.29
CA MET A 193 -13.03 3.84 17.67
C MET A 193 -13.04 3.82 16.14
N PHE A 194 -12.11 3.07 15.52
CA PHE A 194 -12.08 2.88 14.06
C PHE A 194 -12.89 1.66 13.60
N ASN A 195 -13.45 0.87 14.51
CA ASN A 195 -14.32 -0.24 14.16
C ASN A 195 -15.72 0.26 13.82
N CYS A 196 -16.33 -0.29 12.78
CA CYS A 196 -17.62 0.17 12.28
C CYS A 196 -18.75 -0.01 13.29
N GLU A 197 -18.65 -0.99 14.19
CA GLU A 197 -19.59 -1.20 15.29
C GLU A 197 -19.58 -0.02 16.30
N ASN A 198 -18.46 0.69 16.41
CA ASN A 198 -18.29 1.85 17.28
C ASN A 198 -18.36 3.19 16.51
N PHE A 199 -18.71 3.15 15.23
CA PHE A 199 -18.87 4.35 14.42
C PHE A 199 -19.86 5.32 15.08
N VAL A 200 -19.49 6.59 15.18
CA VAL A 200 -20.34 7.63 15.77
C VAL A 200 -21.00 8.42 14.66
N TYR A 201 -22.29 8.16 14.43
CA TYR A 201 -23.12 8.98 13.55
C TYR A 201 -23.29 10.39 14.16
N ARG A 202 -23.00 11.42 13.37
CA ARG A 202 -22.97 12.83 13.79
C ARG A 202 -23.99 13.63 13.00
N LEU A 203 -25.22 13.71 13.49
CA LEU A 203 -26.31 14.51 12.89
C LEU A 203 -25.89 15.97 12.61
N ILE A 204 -25.00 16.54 13.43
CA ILE A 204 -24.50 17.90 13.22
C ILE A 204 -23.71 18.08 11.93
N LEU A 205 -23.08 17.02 11.41
CA LEU A 205 -22.43 17.07 10.10
C LEU A 205 -23.45 17.14 8.97
N ILE A 206 -24.54 16.38 9.09
CA ILE A 206 -25.65 16.47 8.12
C ILE A 206 -26.20 17.89 8.10
N GLN A 207 -26.52 18.44 9.29
CA GLN A 207 -27.05 19.80 9.43
C GLN A 207 -26.08 20.89 8.94
N LYS A 208 -24.77 20.66 9.05
CA LYS A 208 -23.74 21.62 8.63
C LYS A 208 -23.53 21.64 7.12
N TYR A 209 -23.54 20.49 6.47
CA TYR A 209 -23.06 20.35 5.09
C TYR A 209 -24.15 20.12 4.05
N TYR A 210 -25.27 19.53 4.44
CA TYR A 210 -26.39 19.32 3.53
C TYR A 210 -27.30 20.56 3.50
N PRO A 211 -27.91 20.89 2.34
CA PRO A 211 -28.87 21.97 2.27
C PRO A 211 -30.04 21.66 3.20
N TYR A 212 -30.51 22.68 3.94
CA TYR A 212 -31.67 22.52 4.80
C TYR A 212 -32.87 22.10 3.95
N SER A 213 -33.34 20.89 4.16
CA SER A 213 -34.56 20.35 3.54
C SER A 213 -35.43 19.72 4.62
N PRO A 214 -36.74 20.03 4.67
CA PRO A 214 -37.65 19.26 5.48
C PRO A 214 -37.65 17.81 4.95
N GLY A 215 -37.34 16.83 5.79
CA GLY A 215 -37.28 15.44 5.37
C GLY A 215 -36.46 14.57 6.32
N HIS A 216 -36.81 13.28 6.35
CA HIS A 216 -36.11 12.22 7.09
C HIS A 216 -35.15 11.44 6.19
N PHE A 217 -35.17 11.71 4.89
CA PHE A 217 -34.36 11.02 3.89
C PHE A 217 -33.62 12.03 3.02
N TYR A 218 -32.30 11.95 2.97
CA TYR A 218 -31.45 12.78 2.11
C TYR A 218 -30.98 11.95 0.92
N ALA A 219 -31.44 12.30 -0.28
CA ALA A 219 -31.14 11.57 -1.50
C ALA A 219 -30.06 12.28 -2.31
N HIS A 220 -28.93 11.61 -2.49
CA HIS A 220 -27.80 12.14 -3.26
C HIS A 220 -28.17 12.26 -4.74
N PRO A 221 -27.61 13.26 -5.46
CA PRO A 221 -27.88 13.46 -6.88
C PRO A 221 -27.31 12.33 -7.74
N LEU A 222 -27.92 12.13 -8.92
CA LEU A 222 -27.35 11.27 -9.97
C LEU A 222 -26.24 12.03 -10.69
N THR A 223 -24.99 11.70 -10.39
CA THR A 223 -23.81 12.44 -10.84
C THR A 223 -23.52 12.32 -12.35
N LYS A 224 -24.17 11.37 -13.03
CA LYS A 224 -24.14 11.28 -14.50
C LYS A 224 -24.76 12.48 -15.21
N TYR A 225 -25.59 13.26 -14.52
CA TYR A 225 -26.18 14.50 -15.04
C TYR A 225 -25.37 15.76 -14.70
N PHE A 226 -24.25 15.61 -13.99
CA PHE A 226 -23.35 16.73 -13.73
C PHE A 226 -22.59 17.09 -15.00
N ASN A 227 -22.42 18.38 -15.26
CA ASN A 227 -21.55 18.85 -16.34
C ASN A 227 -20.06 18.68 -15.99
N ASP A 228 -19.17 18.86 -16.97
CA ASP A 228 -17.71 18.75 -16.82
C ASP A 228 -17.18 19.53 -15.59
N THR A 229 -17.64 20.78 -15.38
CA THR A 229 -17.22 21.61 -14.25
C THR A 229 -17.67 21.06 -12.90
N GLN A 230 -18.87 20.48 -12.83
CA GLN A 230 -19.38 19.87 -11.61
C GLN A 230 -18.70 18.53 -11.29
N ARG A 231 -18.20 17.84 -12.31
CA ARG A 231 -17.44 16.58 -12.19
C ARG A 231 -15.96 16.77 -11.86
N HIS A 232 -15.49 18.02 -11.82
CA HIS A 232 -14.15 18.42 -11.44
C HIS A 232 -13.82 17.94 -10.02
N ALA A 233 -12.66 17.33 -9.79
CA ALA A 233 -12.35 16.67 -8.51
C ALA A 233 -12.48 17.62 -7.29
N ASP A 234 -12.06 18.88 -7.43
CA ASP A 234 -12.19 19.90 -6.36
C ASP A 234 -13.61 20.43 -6.14
N LYS A 235 -14.51 20.26 -7.11
CA LYS A 235 -15.90 20.72 -7.02
C LYS A 235 -16.86 19.59 -6.71
N PHE A 236 -16.53 18.37 -7.14
CA PHE A 236 -17.40 17.21 -7.08
C PHE A 236 -17.97 16.94 -5.68
N PRO A 237 -17.15 16.87 -4.59
CA PRO A 237 -17.69 16.68 -3.25
C PRO A 237 -18.72 17.76 -2.87
N THR A 238 -18.39 19.03 -3.11
CA THR A 238 -19.30 20.14 -2.81
C THR A 238 -20.56 20.10 -3.68
N GLN A 239 -20.44 19.74 -4.96
CA GLN A 239 -21.59 19.64 -5.85
C GLN A 239 -22.53 18.51 -5.46
N VAL A 240 -22.02 17.37 -4.99
CA VAL A 240 -22.85 16.28 -4.46
C VAL A 240 -23.67 16.75 -3.27
N LEU A 241 -23.02 17.42 -2.31
CA LEU A 241 -23.70 17.94 -1.10
C LEU A 241 -24.73 19.02 -1.45
N LEU A 242 -24.37 20.00 -2.27
CA LEU A 242 -25.27 21.09 -2.68
C LEU A 242 -26.49 20.64 -3.47
N ASN A 243 -26.38 19.54 -4.23
CA ASN A 243 -27.47 19.00 -5.05
C ASN A 243 -28.21 17.83 -4.38
N THR A 244 -27.89 17.51 -3.13
CA THR A 244 -28.68 16.55 -2.34
C THR A 244 -30.04 17.14 -1.99
N LYS A 245 -31.09 16.32 -2.02
CA LYS A 245 -32.47 16.72 -1.73
C LYS A 245 -33.04 15.95 -0.54
N GLY A 246 -33.82 16.62 0.31
CA GLY A 246 -34.55 15.96 1.38
C GLY A 246 -35.95 15.49 0.93
N TYR A 247 -36.39 14.37 1.48
CA TYR A 247 -37.67 13.71 1.22
C TYR A 247 -38.33 13.29 2.53
N MET A 248 -39.67 13.26 2.56
CA MET A 248 -40.41 12.86 3.76
C MET A 248 -40.43 11.35 3.94
N THR A 249 -40.36 10.59 2.85
CA THR A 249 -40.37 9.12 2.87
C THR A 249 -39.32 8.55 1.92
N LEU A 250 -38.81 7.34 2.25
CA LEU A 250 -37.91 6.60 1.37
C LEU A 250 -38.54 6.35 -0.02
N GLN A 251 -39.83 6.01 -0.06
CA GLN A 251 -40.52 5.74 -1.33
C GLN A 251 -40.56 6.97 -2.23
N GLU A 252 -40.78 8.16 -1.67
CA GLU A 252 -40.77 9.41 -2.45
C GLU A 252 -39.40 9.68 -3.10
N ALA A 253 -38.31 9.44 -2.36
CA ALA A 253 -36.95 9.55 -2.91
C ALA A 253 -36.71 8.53 -4.05
N LEU A 254 -37.18 7.29 -3.87
CA LEU A 254 -37.10 6.25 -4.89
C LEU A 254 -37.95 6.58 -6.12
N ASP A 255 -39.17 7.09 -5.96
CA ASP A 255 -40.03 7.49 -7.09
C ASP A 255 -39.38 8.59 -7.93
N ASN A 256 -38.58 9.45 -7.28
CA ASN A 256 -37.75 10.48 -7.92
C ASN A 256 -36.42 9.96 -8.50
N LYS A 257 -36.26 8.64 -8.62
CA LYS A 257 -35.12 7.98 -9.29
C LYS A 257 -33.77 8.17 -8.62
N HIS A 258 -33.75 8.51 -7.33
CA HIS A 258 -32.51 8.50 -6.56
C HIS A 258 -32.06 7.07 -6.27
N GLU A 259 -30.74 6.87 -6.28
CA GLU A 259 -30.13 5.55 -6.09
C GLU A 259 -29.36 5.41 -4.78
N VAL A 260 -28.99 6.54 -4.15
CA VAL A 260 -28.30 6.61 -2.86
C VAL A 260 -29.09 7.53 -1.95
N ILE A 261 -29.63 6.98 -0.86
CA ILE A 261 -30.55 7.68 0.04
C ILE A 261 -30.11 7.42 1.48
N ILE A 262 -29.89 8.48 2.25
CA ILE A 262 -29.53 8.42 3.67
C ILE A 262 -30.80 8.63 4.50
N ASP A 263 -31.14 7.67 5.35
CA ASP A 263 -32.10 7.83 6.44
C ASP A 263 -31.39 8.51 7.62
N ILE A 264 -31.75 9.77 7.86
CA ILE A 264 -31.07 10.60 8.88
C ILE A 264 -31.48 10.23 10.30
N ASP A 265 -32.63 9.58 10.49
CA ASP A 265 -33.14 9.20 11.81
C ASP A 265 -32.49 7.91 12.28
N SER A 266 -32.35 6.94 11.37
CA SER A 266 -31.72 5.65 11.69
C SER A 266 -30.21 5.64 11.46
N GLY A 267 -29.66 6.62 10.72
CA GLY A 267 -28.26 6.63 10.33
C GLY A 267 -27.95 5.45 9.40
N GLN A 268 -28.83 5.18 8.44
CA GLN A 268 -28.67 4.12 7.46
C GLN A 268 -28.58 4.69 6.04
N MET A 269 -27.85 4.01 5.18
CA MET A 269 -27.80 4.32 3.75
C MET A 269 -28.45 3.20 2.95
N HIS A 270 -29.38 3.60 2.09
CA HIS A 270 -30.10 2.74 1.16
C HIS A 270 -29.54 2.94 -0.25
N THR A 271 -29.22 1.82 -0.89
CA THR A 271 -28.80 1.77 -2.30
C THR A 271 -29.88 1.08 -3.12
N SER A 272 -30.29 1.67 -4.24
CA SER A 272 -31.32 1.10 -5.13
C SER A 272 -31.06 1.49 -6.57
N VAL A 273 -30.79 0.51 -7.43
CA VAL A 273 -30.62 0.76 -8.86
C VAL A 273 -31.93 0.52 -9.58
N GLN A 274 -32.46 1.57 -10.21
CA GLN A 274 -33.71 1.46 -10.97
C GLN A 274 -33.43 1.22 -12.44
N ARG A 275 -34.08 0.18 -12.98
CA ARG A 275 -34.01 -0.15 -14.40
C ARG A 275 -34.58 0.99 -15.24
N ASN A 276 -33.79 1.46 -16.21
CA ASN A 276 -34.21 2.46 -17.19
C ASN A 276 -34.54 1.79 -18.53
N GLU A 277 -35.82 1.61 -18.83
CA GLU A 277 -36.25 0.94 -20.08
C GLU A 277 -35.89 1.70 -21.35
N THR A 278 -35.85 3.04 -21.30
CA THR A 278 -35.40 3.84 -22.45
C THR A 278 -33.93 3.56 -22.77
N LEU A 279 -33.09 3.51 -21.73
CA LEU A 279 -31.67 3.14 -21.88
C LEU A 279 -31.54 1.71 -22.43
N VAL A 280 -32.30 0.76 -21.89
CA VAL A 280 -32.28 -0.62 -22.36
C VAL A 280 -32.58 -0.70 -23.86
N GLU A 281 -33.63 -0.03 -24.31
CA GLU A 281 -34.02 -0.05 -25.73
C GLU A 281 -32.94 0.58 -26.61
N GLU A 282 -32.39 1.75 -26.21
CA GLU A 282 -31.28 2.39 -26.91
C GLU A 282 -30.08 1.44 -27.05
N ARG A 283 -29.67 0.79 -25.95
CA ARG A 283 -28.55 -0.16 -25.95
C ARG A 283 -28.86 -1.43 -26.75
N ARG A 284 -30.11 -1.88 -26.83
CA ARG A 284 -30.53 -3.01 -27.69
C ARG A 284 -30.43 -2.66 -29.16
N GLU A 285 -30.88 -1.47 -29.57
CA GLU A 285 -30.78 -1.03 -30.97
C GLU A 285 -29.33 -0.96 -31.45
N ILE A 286 -28.42 -0.42 -30.62
CA ILE A 286 -26.98 -0.39 -30.94
C ILE A 286 -26.43 -1.81 -31.14
N ARG A 287 -26.82 -2.75 -30.25
CA ARG A 287 -26.36 -4.16 -30.30
C ARG A 287 -26.83 -4.93 -31.53
N LYS A 288 -27.96 -4.58 -32.16
CA LYS A 288 -28.46 -5.30 -33.35
C LYS A 288 -27.44 -5.36 -34.48
N ASN A 289 -26.56 -4.37 -34.56
CA ASN A 289 -25.52 -4.28 -35.58
C ASN A 289 -24.19 -4.90 -35.15
N GLN A 290 -24.14 -5.60 -34.01
CA GLN A 290 -22.91 -6.13 -33.43
C GLN A 290 -22.96 -7.65 -33.29
N ASN A 291 -21.89 -8.31 -33.72
CA ASN A 291 -21.70 -9.75 -33.51
C ASN A 291 -20.58 -9.97 -32.51
N ARG A 292 -20.95 -10.21 -31.25
CA ARG A 292 -20.02 -10.49 -30.15
C ARG A 292 -19.66 -11.98 -30.01
N GLY A 293 -20.17 -12.84 -30.89
CA GLY A 293 -20.07 -14.29 -30.72
C GLY A 293 -20.71 -14.77 -29.41
N ASP A 294 -20.10 -15.77 -28.79
CA ASP A 294 -20.60 -16.43 -27.57
C ASP A 294 -20.09 -15.80 -26.27
N LEU A 295 -19.53 -14.58 -26.32
CA LEU A 295 -19.01 -13.88 -25.14
C LEU A 295 -20.12 -13.63 -24.12
N GLN A 296 -19.79 -13.73 -22.84
CA GLN A 296 -20.74 -13.52 -21.76
C GLN A 296 -21.33 -12.10 -21.77
N GLN A 297 -22.52 -11.98 -21.16
CA GLN A 297 -23.29 -10.73 -21.12
C GLN A 297 -22.71 -9.74 -20.11
N HIS A 298 -22.23 -10.21 -18.97
CA HIS A 298 -21.77 -9.36 -17.88
C HIS A 298 -20.25 -9.45 -17.72
N MET A 299 -19.64 -8.30 -17.44
CA MET A 299 -18.26 -8.21 -17.00
C MET A 299 -18.17 -7.37 -15.73
N LEU A 300 -17.64 -7.97 -14.66
CA LEU A 300 -17.30 -7.29 -13.43
C LEU A 300 -15.79 -7.04 -13.38
N LEU A 301 -15.43 -5.76 -13.29
CA LEU A 301 -14.07 -5.30 -13.07
C LEU A 301 -13.91 -4.90 -11.60
N VAL A 302 -13.01 -5.56 -10.89
CA VAL A 302 -12.64 -5.26 -9.51
C VAL A 302 -11.24 -4.66 -9.52
N PHE A 303 -11.19 -3.34 -9.40
CA PHE A 303 -9.95 -2.60 -9.31
C PHE A 303 -9.61 -2.34 -7.84
N ILE A 304 -8.41 -2.74 -7.42
CA ILE A 304 -7.88 -2.44 -6.09
C ILE A 304 -6.64 -1.58 -6.25
N ASP A 305 -6.72 -0.34 -5.81
CA ASP A 305 -5.67 0.65 -6.00
C ASP A 305 -4.45 0.33 -5.14
N THR A 306 -3.25 0.45 -5.70
CA THR A 306 -1.95 0.33 -5.01
C THR A 306 -1.62 -1.04 -4.38
N LEU A 307 -2.17 -2.14 -4.89
CA LEU A 307 -1.94 -3.48 -4.35
C LEU A 307 -1.05 -4.33 -5.27
N SER A 308 0.14 -4.67 -4.77
CA SER A 308 1.07 -5.55 -5.49
C SER A 308 0.57 -6.99 -5.50
N ARG A 309 1.01 -7.78 -6.49
CA ARG A 309 0.70 -9.21 -6.55
C ARG A 309 1.10 -9.99 -5.28
N PRO A 310 2.35 -9.97 -4.80
CA PRO A 310 2.70 -10.74 -3.60
C PRO A 310 1.83 -10.35 -2.39
N ARG A 311 1.48 -9.07 -2.27
CA ARG A 311 0.61 -8.60 -1.20
C ARG A 311 -0.82 -9.09 -1.33
N LEU A 312 -1.38 -9.19 -2.53
CA LEU A 312 -2.68 -9.84 -2.72
C LEU A 312 -2.70 -11.24 -2.10
N HIS A 313 -1.65 -12.04 -2.33
CA HIS A 313 -1.53 -13.40 -1.79
C HIS A 313 -1.45 -13.45 -0.26
N VAL A 314 -0.90 -12.42 0.37
CA VAL A 314 -0.71 -12.35 1.83
C VAL A 314 -1.93 -11.72 2.52
N LYS A 315 -2.40 -10.59 2.00
CA LYS A 315 -3.43 -9.73 2.58
C LYS A 315 -4.86 -10.11 2.20
N MET A 316 -5.04 -10.91 1.15
CA MET A 316 -6.37 -11.33 0.70
C MET A 316 -6.50 -12.85 0.53
N PRO A 317 -6.16 -13.64 1.57
CA PRO A 317 -6.15 -15.09 1.48
C PRO A 317 -7.52 -15.72 1.17
N GLU A 318 -8.64 -15.18 1.68
CA GLU A 318 -9.97 -15.71 1.38
C GLU A 318 -10.37 -15.44 -0.08
N THR A 319 -10.05 -14.26 -0.60
CA THR A 319 -10.27 -13.88 -2.00
C THR A 319 -9.42 -14.73 -2.94
N VAL A 320 -8.14 -14.94 -2.59
CA VAL A 320 -7.25 -15.84 -3.34
C VAL A 320 -7.74 -17.28 -3.30
N GLN A 321 -8.24 -17.73 -2.15
CA GLN A 321 -8.83 -19.07 -2.04
C GLN A 321 -10.09 -19.21 -2.90
N PHE A 322 -10.97 -18.19 -2.94
CA PHE A 322 -12.12 -18.16 -3.84
C PHE A 322 -11.67 -18.32 -5.31
N LEU A 323 -10.64 -17.59 -5.73
CA LEU A 323 -10.12 -17.68 -7.11
C LEU A 323 -9.51 -19.05 -7.39
N ARG A 324 -8.74 -19.62 -6.46
CA ARG A 324 -8.10 -20.94 -6.58
C ARG A 324 -9.07 -22.06 -6.89
N GLU A 325 -10.29 -21.97 -6.36
CA GLU A 325 -11.35 -22.96 -6.54
C GLU A 325 -12.07 -22.88 -7.89
N ARG A 326 -11.68 -21.94 -8.77
CA ARG A 326 -12.36 -21.61 -10.04
C ARG A 326 -11.41 -21.65 -11.22
N ASP A 327 -11.97 -21.62 -12.43
CA ASP A 327 -11.21 -21.35 -13.65
C ASP A 327 -10.72 -19.91 -13.62
N HIS A 328 -9.45 -19.74 -13.25
CA HIS A 328 -8.78 -18.46 -13.16
C HIS A 328 -7.46 -18.48 -13.93
N LYS A 329 -7.05 -17.30 -14.39
CA LYS A 329 -5.78 -17.07 -15.05
C LYS A 329 -5.13 -15.84 -14.43
N GLU A 330 -4.00 -16.04 -13.75
CA GLU A 330 -3.21 -14.97 -13.16
C GLU A 330 -2.05 -14.59 -14.09
N PHE A 331 -1.96 -13.30 -14.43
CA PHE A 331 -0.89 -12.76 -15.24
C PHE A 331 0.34 -12.49 -14.38
N MET A 332 1.31 -13.37 -14.48
CA MET A 332 2.46 -13.43 -13.59
C MET A 332 3.47 -12.28 -13.79
N ARG A 333 3.30 -11.49 -14.84
CA ARG A 333 4.20 -10.39 -15.21
C ARG A 333 3.42 -9.16 -15.69
N LEU A 334 2.28 -8.87 -15.06
CA LEU A 334 1.71 -7.54 -15.18
C LEU A 334 2.74 -6.54 -14.67
N HIS A 335 3.11 -5.58 -15.52
CA HIS A 335 4.05 -4.52 -15.21
C HIS A 335 3.34 -3.18 -15.30
N ALA A 336 3.48 -2.37 -14.25
CA ALA A 336 2.94 -1.02 -14.25
C ALA A 336 3.82 -0.11 -15.11
N ILE A 337 3.21 0.67 -16.01
CA ILE A 337 3.93 1.65 -16.84
C ILE A 337 4.59 2.71 -15.95
N TRP A 338 3.93 3.05 -14.84
CA TRP A 338 4.45 3.93 -13.81
C TRP A 338 4.09 3.43 -12.40
N THR A 339 4.67 4.03 -11.38
CA THR A 339 4.41 3.70 -9.97
C THR A 339 3.29 4.53 -9.33
N ARG A 340 2.37 5.03 -10.15
CA ARG A 340 1.29 5.96 -9.80
C ARG A 340 0.04 5.66 -10.61
N THR A 341 -1.12 5.96 -10.06
CA THR A 341 -2.42 5.61 -10.65
C THR A 341 -2.70 6.31 -11.95
N GLN A 342 -2.37 7.59 -12.05
CA GLN A 342 -2.72 8.43 -13.20
C GLN A 342 -2.23 7.84 -14.53
N GLU A 343 -0.96 7.47 -14.61
CA GLU A 343 -0.31 7.00 -15.83
C GLU A 343 -0.85 5.61 -16.26
N ASN A 344 -1.07 4.71 -15.30
CA ASN A 344 -1.63 3.38 -15.57
C ASN A 344 -3.13 3.45 -15.89
N ALA A 345 -3.87 4.34 -15.25
CA ALA A 345 -5.29 4.58 -15.53
C ALA A 345 -5.49 5.23 -16.89
N LEU A 346 -4.59 6.13 -17.34
CA LEU A 346 -4.62 6.64 -18.72
C LEU A 346 -4.49 5.51 -19.75
N ALA A 347 -3.55 4.60 -19.52
CA ALA A 347 -3.37 3.42 -20.36
C ALA A 347 -4.62 2.53 -20.37
N LEU A 348 -5.22 2.28 -19.21
CA LEU A 348 -6.42 1.45 -19.11
C LEU A 348 -7.67 2.09 -19.74
N LEU A 349 -7.90 3.37 -19.46
CA LEU A 349 -9.17 4.03 -19.80
C LEU A 349 -9.14 4.63 -21.20
N TYR A 350 -8.00 5.16 -21.64
CA TYR A 350 -7.90 5.91 -22.89
C TYR A 350 -6.97 5.26 -23.92
N GLY A 351 -6.13 4.31 -23.50
CA GLY A 351 -5.24 3.57 -24.41
C GLY A 351 -4.05 4.39 -24.87
N ILE A 352 -3.64 5.33 -24.04
CA ILE A 352 -2.51 6.22 -24.25
C ILE A 352 -1.65 6.27 -23.00
N VAL A 353 -0.40 6.67 -23.16
CA VAL A 353 0.51 7.02 -22.06
C VAL A 353 0.72 8.53 -22.01
N GLU A 354 1.29 9.04 -20.92
CA GLU A 354 1.56 10.48 -20.78
C GLU A 354 2.44 11.02 -21.93
N ASP A 355 3.39 10.23 -22.41
CA ASP A 355 4.27 10.61 -23.53
C ASP A 355 3.50 10.87 -24.83
N ASP A 356 2.32 10.27 -25.04
CA ASP A 356 1.47 10.53 -26.22
C ASP A 356 0.84 11.92 -26.18
N LEU A 357 0.75 12.53 -25.00
CA LEU A 357 0.24 13.88 -24.78
C LEU A 357 1.36 14.93 -24.89
N VAL A 358 2.64 14.54 -24.96
CA VAL A 358 3.77 15.47 -25.07
C VAL A 358 4.15 15.66 -26.54
N ASN A 359 4.39 16.90 -26.96
CA ASN A 359 4.99 17.14 -28.28
C ASN A 359 6.48 16.74 -28.22
N THR A 360 6.88 15.73 -28.99
CA THR A 360 8.23 15.11 -28.95
C THR A 360 9.36 16.07 -29.34
N THR A 361 9.04 17.27 -29.83
CA THR A 361 9.98 18.37 -30.07
C THR A 361 10.28 19.16 -28.79
N ARG A 362 10.58 18.46 -27.69
CA ARG A 362 11.12 19.09 -26.49
C ARG A 362 12.50 19.63 -26.81
N ASP A 363 12.59 20.90 -27.21
CA ASP A 363 13.86 21.61 -27.20
C ASP A 363 14.32 21.71 -25.73
N HIS A 364 15.31 20.90 -25.36
CA HIS A 364 15.86 20.91 -24.00
C HIS A 364 16.42 22.28 -23.58
N ASN A 365 16.65 23.20 -24.54
CA ASN A 365 17.10 24.55 -24.27
C ASN A 365 15.95 25.55 -24.05
N ASP A 366 14.73 25.22 -24.48
CA ASP A 366 13.56 26.05 -24.27
C ASP A 366 12.70 25.46 -23.14
N LYS A 367 12.87 26.01 -21.93
CA LYS A 367 12.06 25.62 -20.75
C LYS A 367 10.56 25.85 -20.95
N ASN A 368 10.15 26.58 -22.00
CA ASN A 368 8.76 26.82 -22.37
C ASN A 368 8.31 26.00 -23.60
N SER A 369 9.15 25.16 -24.21
CA SER A 369 8.80 24.39 -25.42
C SER A 369 8.11 23.06 -25.14
N SER A 370 7.94 22.65 -23.88
CA SER A 370 7.09 21.49 -23.55
C SER A 370 5.61 21.88 -23.73
N LYS A 371 5.21 22.11 -24.98
CA LYS A 371 3.82 22.27 -25.34
C LYS A 371 3.24 20.86 -25.45
N TRP A 372 2.38 20.53 -24.51
CA TRP A 372 1.52 19.36 -24.60
C TRP A 372 0.75 19.40 -25.94
N LYS A 373 0.64 18.25 -26.59
CA LYS A 373 -0.10 18.05 -27.83
C LYS A 373 -1.58 17.91 -27.48
N LYS A 374 -2.29 19.03 -27.45
CA LYS A 374 -3.75 19.04 -27.30
C LYS A 374 -4.37 18.37 -28.54
N PRO A 375 -5.19 17.31 -28.37
CA PRO A 375 -5.89 16.72 -29.49
C PRO A 375 -7.00 17.66 -29.98
N ASP A 376 -7.35 17.60 -31.27
CA ASP A 376 -8.44 18.41 -31.84
C ASP A 376 -9.80 18.09 -31.19
N VAL A 377 -9.96 16.83 -30.75
CA VAL A 377 -11.13 16.32 -30.02
C VAL A 377 -10.64 15.56 -28.79
N LYS A 378 -11.31 15.75 -27.65
CA LYS A 378 -11.01 14.99 -26.43
C LYS A 378 -11.11 13.49 -26.70
N LEU A 379 -10.15 12.72 -26.20
CA LEU A 379 -10.10 11.27 -26.35
C LEU A 379 -11.26 10.59 -25.62
N ASP A 380 -11.83 9.59 -26.29
CA ASP A 380 -12.90 8.75 -25.76
C ASP A 380 -12.34 7.82 -24.67
N SER A 381 -13.10 7.69 -23.59
CA SER A 381 -12.85 6.74 -22.52
C SER A 381 -13.29 5.33 -22.91
N ILE A 382 -12.90 4.34 -22.10
CA ILE A 382 -13.39 2.98 -22.24
C ILE A 382 -14.91 2.89 -22.05
N PHE A 383 -15.51 3.76 -21.23
CA PHE A 383 -16.97 3.81 -21.06
C PHE A 383 -17.67 4.30 -22.33
N ASP A 384 -17.13 5.30 -23.03
CA ASP A 384 -17.64 5.71 -24.35
C ASP A 384 -17.62 4.53 -25.33
N TYR A 385 -16.54 3.75 -25.31
CA TYR A 385 -16.43 2.56 -26.15
C TYR A 385 -17.54 1.55 -25.82
N PHE A 386 -17.79 1.27 -24.54
CA PHE A 386 -18.87 0.35 -24.13
C PHE A 386 -20.27 0.88 -24.46
N HIS A 387 -20.54 2.19 -24.30
CA HIS A 387 -21.80 2.82 -24.73
C HIS A 387 -22.05 2.62 -26.22
N ASN A 388 -21.02 2.85 -27.03
CA ASN A 388 -21.05 2.67 -28.48
C ASN A 388 -21.19 1.20 -28.90
N HIS A 389 -21.03 0.25 -27.95
CA HIS A 389 -21.28 -1.18 -28.13
C HIS A 389 -22.55 -1.66 -27.44
N GLY A 390 -23.43 -0.74 -27.05
CA GLY A 390 -24.73 -1.05 -26.50
C GLY A 390 -24.65 -1.80 -25.16
N PHE A 391 -23.62 -1.51 -24.36
CA PHE A 391 -23.53 -1.96 -22.98
C PHE A 391 -24.19 -0.95 -22.05
N ILE A 392 -24.77 -1.46 -20.96
CA ILE A 392 -25.10 -0.67 -19.80
C ILE A 392 -23.89 -0.68 -18.87
N THR A 393 -23.40 0.51 -18.55
CA THR A 393 -22.17 0.72 -17.80
C THR A 393 -22.49 1.12 -16.36
N GLY A 394 -21.75 0.58 -15.41
CA GLY A 394 -21.82 0.98 -14.01
C GLY A 394 -20.44 1.23 -13.42
N TYR A 395 -20.37 2.16 -12.47
CA TYR A 395 -19.15 2.46 -11.74
C TYR A 395 -19.47 2.75 -10.28
N SER A 396 -18.68 2.16 -9.39
CA SER A 396 -18.74 2.41 -7.96
C SER A 396 -17.32 2.59 -7.43
N ALA A 397 -17.14 3.51 -6.51
CA ALA A 397 -15.87 3.77 -5.87
C ALA A 397 -16.07 4.09 -4.39
N ASN A 398 -15.08 3.79 -3.55
CA ASN A 398 -15.01 4.29 -2.17
C ASN A 398 -14.19 5.61 -2.04
N THR A 399 -13.98 6.29 -3.17
CA THR A 399 -13.47 7.67 -3.29
C THR A 399 -14.51 8.63 -3.86
N CYS A 400 -14.47 9.88 -3.37
CA CYS A 400 -15.33 10.94 -3.88
C CYS A 400 -14.72 11.57 -5.14
N GLU A 401 -14.53 10.73 -6.16
CA GLU A 401 -13.91 11.09 -7.43
C GLU A 401 -14.70 10.47 -8.59
N THR A 402 -14.70 11.15 -9.73
CA THR A 402 -15.50 10.75 -10.91
C THR A 402 -14.80 9.75 -11.81
N ASN A 403 -13.56 9.36 -11.48
CA ASN A 403 -12.71 8.51 -12.29
C ASN A 403 -11.82 7.64 -11.39
N ILE A 404 -11.04 6.71 -11.97
CA ILE A 404 -10.08 5.86 -11.22
C ILE A 404 -8.94 6.70 -10.63
N PHE A 405 -8.60 7.80 -11.30
CA PHE A 405 -7.54 8.71 -10.87
C PHE A 405 -8.08 10.12 -10.68
N TYR A 406 -7.34 10.91 -9.90
CA TYR A 406 -7.66 12.31 -9.63
C TYR A 406 -7.61 13.14 -10.92
N TRP A 407 -8.78 13.44 -11.46
CA TRP A 407 -8.96 14.11 -12.75
C TRP A 407 -8.67 15.63 -12.64
N ARG A 408 -7.38 15.98 -12.73
CA ARG A 408 -6.86 17.35 -12.65
C ARG A 408 -7.26 18.22 -13.85
N GLU A 409 -7.19 19.54 -13.66
CA GLU A 409 -7.45 20.54 -14.70
C GLU A 409 -6.72 20.28 -16.02
N PHE A 410 -5.47 19.80 -15.92
CA PHE A 410 -4.69 19.39 -17.08
C PHE A 410 -5.47 18.47 -18.02
N PHE A 411 -6.16 17.45 -17.51
CA PHE A 411 -6.78 16.42 -18.35
C PHE A 411 -8.04 16.84 -19.08
N TYR A 412 -8.66 17.95 -18.69
CA TYR A 412 -9.97 18.35 -19.25
C TYR A 412 -9.90 18.71 -20.72
N GLU A 413 -8.74 19.15 -21.17
CA GLU A 413 -8.53 19.51 -22.57
C GLU A 413 -8.19 18.30 -23.45
N TYR A 414 -7.84 17.15 -22.85
CA TYR A 414 -7.27 16.00 -23.58
C TYR A 414 -8.18 14.79 -23.59
N VAL A 415 -8.88 14.52 -22.49
CA VAL A 415 -9.66 13.29 -22.31
C VAL A 415 -11.07 13.59 -21.83
N LYS A 416 -12.05 12.78 -22.26
CA LYS A 416 -13.44 12.85 -21.78
C LYS A 416 -13.57 12.15 -20.43
N ASN A 417 -14.33 12.72 -19.51
CA ASN A 417 -14.74 12.02 -18.27
C ASN A 417 -16.19 11.58 -18.37
N THR A 418 -16.43 10.72 -19.35
CA THR A 418 -17.75 10.18 -19.63
C THR A 418 -18.27 9.43 -18.41
N ALA A 419 -19.42 9.88 -17.91
CA ALA A 419 -20.09 9.23 -16.82
C ALA A 419 -20.66 7.88 -17.28
N PRO A 420 -20.48 6.81 -16.50
CA PRO A 420 -21.23 5.58 -16.68
C PRO A 420 -22.74 5.80 -16.53
N ASP A 421 -23.54 4.87 -17.05
CA ASP A 421 -25.01 4.97 -17.00
C ASP A 421 -25.53 4.93 -15.54
N HIS A 422 -24.75 4.32 -14.64
CA HIS A 422 -25.02 4.19 -13.22
C HIS A 422 -23.74 4.48 -12.41
N GLU A 423 -23.81 5.42 -11.46
CA GLU A 423 -22.66 5.86 -10.67
C GLU A 423 -22.98 5.80 -9.17
N HIS A 424 -22.16 5.08 -8.41
CA HIS A 424 -22.21 5.00 -6.95
C HIS A 424 -20.94 5.58 -6.33
N LEU A 425 -20.85 6.91 -6.45
CA LEU A 425 -19.70 7.71 -6.00
C LEU A 425 -20.07 8.61 -4.82
N THR A 426 -21.30 9.07 -4.79
CA THR A 426 -21.80 10.05 -3.83
C THR A 426 -21.75 9.63 -2.35
N PRO A 427 -21.88 8.34 -1.96
CA PRO A 427 -21.72 7.93 -0.55
C PRO A 427 -20.40 8.36 0.07
N THR A 428 -19.35 8.43 -0.74
CA THR A 428 -17.99 8.71 -0.26
C THR A 428 -17.72 10.20 -0.11
N CYS A 429 -18.62 11.03 -0.65
CA CYS A 429 -18.65 12.46 -0.46
C CYS A 429 -19.37 12.85 0.84
N ASP A 430 -19.93 11.87 1.56
CA ASP A 430 -20.59 12.09 2.84
C ASP A 430 -19.58 12.64 3.87
N PRO A 431 -19.94 13.71 4.61
CA PRO A 431 -19.06 14.35 5.57
C PRO A 431 -18.65 13.43 6.73
N HIS A 432 -19.34 12.32 6.96
CA HIS A 432 -18.89 11.32 7.93
C HIS A 432 -17.67 10.53 7.48
N LEU A 433 -17.50 10.32 6.17
CA LEU A 433 -16.33 9.66 5.62
C LEU A 433 -15.23 10.66 5.27
N ARG A 434 -15.60 11.84 4.76
CA ARG A 434 -14.66 12.91 4.39
C ARG A 434 -15.25 14.26 4.78
N GLU A 435 -14.90 14.77 5.94
CA GLU A 435 -15.30 16.13 6.32
C GLU A 435 -14.55 17.17 5.47
N PRO A 436 -15.23 18.01 4.67
CA PRO A 436 -14.56 18.92 3.71
C PRO A 436 -13.58 19.93 4.32
N THR A 437 -13.68 20.18 5.62
CA THR A 437 -12.86 21.17 6.34
C THR A 437 -11.92 20.55 7.39
N SER A 438 -11.90 19.22 7.50
CA SER A 438 -11.04 18.55 8.48
C SER A 438 -9.64 18.33 7.92
N ASP A 439 -8.64 18.54 8.76
CA ASP A 439 -7.24 18.19 8.49
C ASP A 439 -6.95 16.69 8.80
N ASP A 440 -7.90 15.94 9.37
CA ASP A 440 -7.74 14.54 9.80
C ASP A 440 -7.82 13.53 8.64
N MET A 441 -7.29 13.86 7.46
CA MET A 441 -7.40 13.00 6.27
C MET A 441 -6.79 11.62 6.47
N ASP A 442 -5.78 11.50 7.34
CA ASP A 442 -5.12 10.21 7.62
C ASP A 442 -5.98 9.25 8.45
N PHE A 443 -7.04 9.73 9.10
CA PHE A 443 -7.92 8.92 9.96
C PHE A 443 -9.36 8.89 9.48
N VAL A 444 -9.83 9.93 8.80
CA VAL A 444 -11.21 10.07 8.33
C VAL A 444 -11.21 10.61 6.89
N SER A 445 -10.92 9.72 5.95
CA SER A 445 -11.04 9.95 4.51
C SER A 445 -11.02 8.64 3.72
N SER A 446 -11.24 8.73 2.40
CA SER A 446 -11.00 7.63 1.47
C SER A 446 -9.55 7.15 1.40
N TYR A 447 -8.61 7.90 1.99
CA TYR A 447 -7.18 7.61 2.04
C TYR A 447 -6.70 7.32 3.47
N ALA A 448 -7.63 7.16 4.42
CA ALA A 448 -7.31 6.93 5.81
C ALA A 448 -6.51 5.63 6.00
N SER A 449 -5.57 5.67 6.94
CA SER A 449 -4.79 4.54 7.46
C SER A 449 -5.56 3.72 8.51
N ALA A 450 -6.86 3.96 8.62
CA ALA A 450 -7.79 3.25 9.49
C ALA A 450 -9.00 2.77 8.66
N ARG A 451 -9.70 1.77 9.19
CA ARG A 451 -10.90 1.18 8.59
C ARG A 451 -11.94 2.26 8.32
N ARG A 452 -12.53 2.20 7.13
CA ARG A 452 -13.33 3.29 6.55
C ARG A 452 -14.80 3.01 6.70
N CYS A 453 -15.33 3.42 7.85
CA CYS A 453 -16.70 3.16 8.22
C CYS A 453 -17.62 4.34 7.87
N VAL A 454 -18.80 4.02 7.36
CA VAL A 454 -19.89 4.98 7.19
C VAL A 454 -21.18 4.26 7.57
N TYR A 455 -22.00 4.87 8.42
CA TYR A 455 -23.28 4.28 8.86
C TYR A 455 -23.17 2.83 9.38
N HIS A 456 -22.18 2.59 10.25
CA HIS A 456 -21.88 1.30 10.90
C HIS A 456 -21.44 0.15 9.98
N ARG A 457 -21.08 0.44 8.73
CA ARG A 457 -20.58 -0.55 7.76
C ARG A 457 -19.30 -0.07 7.09
N ASP A 458 -18.55 -1.00 6.51
CA ASP A 458 -17.41 -0.61 5.67
C ASP A 458 -17.91 0.11 4.41
N SER A 459 -17.20 1.16 4.00
CA SER A 459 -17.56 1.93 2.80
C SER A 459 -17.60 1.06 1.53
N SER A 460 -16.75 0.03 1.43
CA SER A 460 -16.73 -0.96 0.35
C SER A 460 -17.98 -1.83 0.27
N GLU A 461 -18.67 -2.09 1.39
CA GLU A 461 -19.89 -2.90 1.38
C GLU A 461 -21.01 -2.23 0.58
N TYR A 462 -21.13 -0.90 0.65
CA TYR A 462 -22.11 -0.17 -0.15
C TYR A 462 -21.85 -0.30 -1.65
N MET A 463 -20.57 -0.36 -2.05
CA MET A 463 -20.22 -0.60 -3.45
C MET A 463 -20.69 -1.98 -3.91
N MET A 464 -20.47 -3.00 -3.07
CA MET A 464 -20.90 -4.39 -3.33
C MET A 464 -22.43 -4.50 -3.40
N ASP A 465 -23.15 -3.86 -2.48
CA ASP A 465 -24.62 -3.84 -2.48
C ASP A 465 -25.19 -3.14 -3.72
N TYR A 466 -24.58 -2.03 -4.13
CA TYR A 466 -24.98 -1.32 -5.34
C TYR A 466 -24.78 -2.18 -6.60
N TYR A 467 -23.69 -2.95 -6.70
CA TYR A 467 -23.53 -3.90 -7.81
C TYR A 467 -24.62 -4.97 -7.82
N LYS A 468 -25.02 -5.50 -6.65
CA LYS A 468 -26.11 -6.49 -6.57
C LYS A 468 -27.41 -5.93 -7.16
N GLU A 469 -27.77 -4.71 -6.80
CA GLU A 469 -28.96 -4.05 -7.36
C GLU A 469 -28.79 -3.72 -8.85
N PHE A 470 -27.61 -3.28 -9.30
CA PHE A 470 -27.32 -3.05 -10.72
C PHE A 470 -27.48 -4.33 -11.55
N LYS A 471 -26.87 -5.43 -11.11
CA LYS A 471 -26.94 -6.73 -11.78
C LYS A 471 -28.38 -7.23 -11.86
N LYS A 472 -29.13 -7.11 -10.78
CA LYS A 472 -30.57 -7.44 -10.73
C LYS A 472 -31.39 -6.60 -11.70
N ALA A 473 -31.14 -5.29 -11.76
CA ALA A 473 -31.85 -4.38 -12.67
C ALA A 473 -31.59 -4.69 -14.16
N TYR A 474 -30.42 -5.25 -14.49
CA TYR A 474 -29.96 -5.42 -15.87
C TYR A 474 -29.52 -6.85 -16.24
N GLN A 475 -30.05 -7.86 -15.56
CA GLN A 475 -29.69 -9.28 -15.74
C GLN A 475 -29.84 -9.83 -17.17
N SER A 476 -30.62 -9.16 -18.03
CA SER A 476 -30.87 -9.56 -19.43
C SER A 476 -30.08 -8.73 -20.45
N GLU A 477 -29.25 -7.79 -20.01
CA GLU A 477 -28.53 -6.87 -20.89
C GLU A 477 -27.03 -7.13 -20.87
N ASN A 478 -26.32 -6.63 -21.89
CA ASN A 478 -24.86 -6.60 -21.84
C ASN A 478 -24.45 -5.53 -20.84
N THR A 479 -23.67 -5.90 -19.83
CA THR A 479 -23.23 -4.95 -18.81
C THR A 479 -21.74 -5.02 -18.55
N ILE A 480 -21.18 -3.86 -18.22
CA ILE A 480 -19.86 -3.78 -17.60
C ILE A 480 -19.96 -2.95 -16.34
N PHE A 481 -19.36 -3.43 -15.26
CA PHE A 481 -19.35 -2.73 -13.99
C PHE A 481 -17.93 -2.65 -13.45
N LEU A 482 -17.48 -1.44 -13.10
CA LEU A 482 -16.20 -1.22 -12.45
C LEU A 482 -16.39 -0.88 -10.97
N MET A 483 -15.71 -1.60 -10.11
CA MET A 483 -15.58 -1.31 -8.68
C MET A 483 -14.16 -0.82 -8.40
N ASN A 484 -14.01 0.37 -7.83
CA ASN A 484 -12.73 0.96 -7.45
C ASN A 484 -12.57 0.99 -5.92
N PHE A 485 -11.73 0.09 -5.41
CA PHE A 485 -11.41 -0.08 -4.00
C PHE A 485 -10.09 0.59 -3.65
N MET A 486 -10.14 1.49 -2.66
CA MET A 486 -9.02 2.32 -2.25
C MET A 486 -8.37 1.83 -0.95
N GLU A 487 -8.77 0.67 -0.43
CA GLU A 487 -8.38 0.14 0.87
C GLU A 487 -6.85 -0.03 1.03
N THR A 488 -6.09 -0.11 -0.05
CA THR A 488 -4.62 -0.17 0.02
C THR A 488 -3.96 1.21 -0.18
N HIS A 489 -4.68 2.23 -0.64
CA HIS A 489 -4.14 3.58 -0.86
C HIS A 489 -4.02 4.36 0.46
N GLU A 490 -3.19 3.84 1.37
CA GLU A 490 -2.88 4.39 2.68
C GLU A 490 -1.45 3.98 3.13
N GLY A 491 -0.90 4.64 4.14
CA GLY A 491 0.55 4.54 4.47
C GLY A 491 0.95 3.28 5.25
N THR A 492 0.00 2.59 5.87
CA THR A 492 0.20 1.39 6.67
C THR A 492 0.06 0.12 5.84
N GLY A 493 -0.72 0.09 4.78
CA GLY A 493 -1.03 -1.12 4.01
C GLY A 493 -1.69 -2.22 4.86
N GLU A 494 -2.53 -1.87 5.83
CA GLU A 494 -3.27 -2.80 6.71
C GLU A 494 -4.78 -2.73 6.46
N VAL A 495 -5.29 -1.61 5.94
CA VAL A 495 -6.75 -1.41 5.78
C VAL A 495 -7.36 -2.41 4.78
N ILE A 496 -6.55 -2.94 3.86
CA ILE A 496 -6.95 -3.98 2.90
C ILE A 496 -7.41 -5.30 3.53
N ASP A 497 -6.98 -5.63 4.75
CA ASP A 497 -7.40 -6.87 5.43
C ASP A 497 -8.91 -6.90 5.69
N TYR A 498 -9.51 -5.71 5.86
CA TYR A 498 -10.94 -5.56 6.10
C TYR A 498 -11.79 -5.77 4.82
N LEU A 499 -11.17 -5.77 3.64
CA LEU A 499 -11.85 -6.04 2.37
C LEU A 499 -11.91 -7.53 2.03
N ASP A 500 -10.92 -8.33 2.45
CA ASP A 500 -10.74 -9.71 1.96
C ASP A 500 -11.99 -10.58 2.13
N LYS A 501 -12.47 -10.73 3.37
CA LYS A 501 -13.61 -11.59 3.67
C LYS A 501 -14.92 -11.06 3.05
N PRO A 502 -15.27 -9.77 3.16
CA PRO A 502 -16.44 -9.22 2.47
C PRO A 502 -16.39 -9.42 0.95
N LEU A 503 -15.24 -9.18 0.32
CA LEU A 503 -15.07 -9.34 -1.13
C LEU A 503 -15.18 -10.80 -1.54
N ALA A 504 -14.50 -11.73 -0.86
CA ALA A 504 -14.60 -13.16 -1.14
C ALA A 504 -16.04 -13.66 -1.05
N LYS A 505 -16.77 -13.25 0.00
CA LYS A 505 -18.19 -13.55 0.17
C LYS A 505 -19.03 -12.98 -0.98
N PHE A 506 -18.82 -11.71 -1.33
CA PHE A 506 -19.53 -11.06 -2.42
C PHE A 506 -19.29 -11.73 -3.77
N LEU A 507 -18.03 -12.04 -4.10
CA LEU A 507 -17.67 -12.71 -5.35
C LEU A 507 -18.34 -14.09 -5.45
N LYS A 508 -18.44 -14.81 -4.32
CA LYS A 508 -19.17 -16.08 -4.23
C LYS A 508 -20.68 -15.92 -4.43
N GLU A 509 -21.27 -14.85 -3.92
CA GLU A 509 -22.70 -14.56 -4.12
C GLU A 509 -23.00 -14.15 -5.57
N MET A 510 -22.08 -13.43 -6.22
CA MET A 510 -22.25 -12.89 -7.58
C MET A 510 -21.80 -13.84 -8.68
N GLU A 511 -21.25 -15.00 -8.33
CA GLU A 511 -20.83 -16.01 -9.29
C GLU A 511 -22.03 -16.54 -10.09
N ASP A 512 -21.96 -16.38 -11.41
CA ASP A 512 -22.85 -17.07 -12.34
C ASP A 512 -22.13 -17.37 -13.67
N GLN A 513 -22.78 -18.16 -14.52
CA GLN A 513 -22.20 -18.57 -15.81
C GLN A 513 -22.10 -17.44 -16.84
N ASN A 514 -22.79 -16.32 -16.64
CA ASN A 514 -22.90 -15.19 -17.56
C ASN A 514 -22.09 -13.97 -17.13
N THR A 515 -21.27 -14.10 -16.07
CA THR A 515 -20.46 -13.02 -15.51
C THR A 515 -18.97 -13.37 -15.60
N ALA A 516 -18.27 -12.68 -16.50
CA ALA A 516 -16.82 -12.62 -16.51
C ALA A 516 -16.32 -11.74 -15.34
N LEU A 517 -15.20 -12.14 -14.74
CA LEU A 517 -14.58 -11.42 -13.63
C LEU A 517 -13.13 -11.09 -13.97
N ILE A 518 -12.74 -9.82 -13.77
CA ILE A 518 -11.35 -9.38 -13.82
C ILE A 518 -11.03 -8.64 -12.52
N LEU A 519 -10.07 -9.12 -11.75
CA LEU A 519 -9.49 -8.40 -10.62
C LEU A 519 -8.13 -7.87 -11.04
N PHE A 520 -7.84 -6.61 -10.75
CA PHE A 520 -6.53 -6.04 -11.08
C PHE A 520 -6.16 -4.86 -10.18
N SER A 521 -4.87 -4.54 -10.19
CA SER A 521 -4.33 -3.30 -9.63
C SER A 521 -3.58 -2.52 -10.70
N ASP A 522 -3.41 -1.23 -10.49
CA ASP A 522 -2.68 -0.30 -11.34
C ASP A 522 -1.18 -0.35 -11.09
N HIS A 523 -0.78 -0.45 -9.82
CA HIS A 523 0.60 -0.55 -9.37
C HIS A 523 0.66 -1.07 -7.91
N GLY A 524 1.86 -1.31 -7.36
CA GLY A 524 2.02 -1.69 -5.94
C GLY A 524 2.04 -0.51 -4.96
N LEU A 525 2.19 -0.74 -3.66
CA LEU A 525 1.98 0.29 -2.64
C LEU A 525 2.95 1.48 -2.78
N HIS A 526 2.43 2.65 -3.11
CA HIS A 526 3.23 3.86 -3.38
C HIS A 526 3.21 4.91 -2.27
N MET A 527 2.32 4.74 -1.30
CA MET A 527 2.08 5.74 -0.27
C MET A 527 3.33 5.92 0.60
N SER A 528 3.68 7.17 0.83
CA SER A 528 4.78 7.53 1.72
C SER A 528 4.48 7.03 3.13
N GLY A 529 5.51 6.58 3.84
CA GLY A 529 5.34 6.11 5.20
C GLY A 529 6.52 5.27 5.64
N PHE A 530 6.37 4.68 6.82
CA PHE A 530 7.41 3.83 7.41
C PHE A 530 7.80 2.66 6.49
N LYS A 531 6.82 2.02 5.84
CA LYS A 531 7.07 0.85 5.00
C LYS A 531 7.89 1.17 3.74
N LEU A 532 7.55 2.26 3.03
CA LEU A 532 8.33 2.72 1.88
C LEU A 532 9.75 3.16 2.31
N GLY A 533 9.86 3.87 3.44
CA GLY A 533 11.16 4.32 3.98
C GLY A 533 12.09 3.18 4.37
N LEU A 534 11.56 2.07 4.89
CA LEU A 534 12.34 0.87 5.21
C LEU A 534 12.66 -0.02 4.00
N GLY A 535 11.82 0.04 2.97
CA GLY A 535 11.92 -0.84 1.81
C GLY A 535 13.05 -0.51 0.85
N GLY A 536 13.41 0.75 0.72
CA GLY A 536 14.40 1.20 -0.28
C GLY A 536 14.05 0.66 -1.68
N ASP A 537 15.05 0.16 -2.39
CA ASP A 537 14.88 -0.38 -3.75
C ASP A 537 13.89 -1.56 -3.83
N GLN A 538 13.72 -2.33 -2.74
CA GLN A 538 12.81 -3.49 -2.73
C GLN A 538 11.35 -3.04 -2.83
N ALA A 539 10.99 -1.98 -2.11
CA ALA A 539 9.65 -1.39 -2.22
C ALA A 539 9.42 -0.76 -3.59
N GLU A 540 10.44 -0.13 -4.18
CA GLU A 540 10.32 0.44 -5.53
C GLU A 540 10.09 -0.64 -6.58
N ILE A 541 10.79 -1.77 -6.48
CA ILE A 541 10.57 -2.93 -7.35
C ILE A 541 9.11 -3.41 -7.25
N GLU A 542 8.61 -3.60 -6.03
CA GLU A 542 7.25 -4.08 -5.78
C GLU A 542 6.17 -3.14 -6.34
N ARG A 543 6.40 -1.82 -6.33
CA ARG A 543 5.49 -0.83 -6.92
C ARG A 543 5.24 -1.07 -8.42
N TYR A 544 6.16 -1.71 -9.14
CA TYR A 544 5.99 -2.02 -10.56
C TYR A 544 5.28 -3.34 -10.84
N TYR A 545 4.95 -4.15 -9.82
CA TYR A 545 4.31 -5.47 -9.98
C TYR A 545 2.93 -5.55 -9.32
N PRO A 546 1.92 -4.84 -9.86
CA PRO A 546 0.52 -5.09 -9.54
C PRO A 546 0.10 -6.51 -9.95
N PHE A 547 -1.14 -6.87 -9.65
CA PHE A 547 -1.74 -8.13 -10.13
C PHE A 547 -2.78 -7.88 -11.23
N LEU A 548 -2.98 -8.91 -12.05
CA LEU A 548 -4.13 -9.06 -12.95
C LEU A 548 -4.55 -10.52 -12.94
N ILE A 549 -5.80 -10.77 -12.60
CA ILE A 549 -6.40 -12.09 -12.53
C ILE A 549 -7.73 -12.04 -13.26
N THR A 550 -7.91 -12.95 -14.22
CA THR A 550 -9.20 -13.19 -14.86
C THR A 550 -9.82 -14.46 -14.28
N SER A 551 -11.14 -14.51 -14.18
CA SER A 551 -11.88 -15.69 -13.71
C SER A 551 -13.18 -15.83 -14.49
N ASN A 552 -13.54 -17.08 -14.81
CA ASN A 552 -14.78 -17.43 -15.49
C ASN A 552 -14.96 -16.70 -16.84
N ILE A 553 -13.88 -16.54 -17.62
CA ILE A 553 -13.94 -15.94 -18.96
C ILE A 553 -14.40 -17.00 -19.97
N ARG A 554 -15.58 -16.84 -20.55
CA ARG A 554 -16.18 -17.78 -21.51
C ARG A 554 -16.52 -17.13 -22.85
N GLY A 555 -16.77 -17.96 -23.86
CA GLY A 555 -17.12 -17.52 -25.21
C GLY A 555 -15.93 -17.16 -26.09
N LEU A 556 -14.70 -17.38 -25.59
CA LEU A 556 -13.49 -17.28 -26.39
C LEU A 556 -13.41 -18.47 -27.37
N SER A 557 -12.77 -18.24 -28.52
CA SER A 557 -12.37 -19.35 -29.39
C SER A 557 -11.30 -20.19 -28.70
N MET A 558 -11.14 -21.45 -29.10
CA MET A 558 -10.07 -22.32 -28.57
C MET A 558 -8.67 -21.72 -28.77
N GLU A 559 -8.47 -20.93 -29.84
CA GLU A 559 -7.21 -20.23 -30.08
C GLU A 559 -7.01 -19.08 -29.09
N HIS A 560 -8.03 -18.24 -28.89
CA HIS A 560 -7.99 -17.15 -27.92
C HIS A 560 -7.76 -17.65 -26.49
N GLU A 561 -8.38 -18.77 -26.12
CA GLU A 561 -8.18 -19.38 -24.80
C GLU A 561 -6.74 -19.88 -24.60
N ARG A 562 -6.16 -20.56 -25.60
CA ARG A 562 -4.75 -20.98 -25.57
C ARG A 562 -3.78 -19.80 -25.51
N ASN A 563 -4.07 -18.74 -26.25
CA ASN A 563 -3.25 -17.52 -26.23
C ASN A 563 -3.36 -16.82 -24.87
N LEU A 564 -4.56 -16.75 -24.28
CA LEU A 564 -4.76 -16.20 -22.95
C LEU A 564 -3.92 -16.94 -21.91
N ASP A 565 -3.93 -18.28 -21.95
CA ASP A 565 -3.08 -19.12 -21.10
C ASP A 565 -1.60 -18.86 -21.32
N PHE A 566 -1.16 -18.82 -22.58
CA PHE A 566 0.24 -18.54 -22.92
C PHE A 566 0.70 -17.17 -22.43
N ASN A 567 -0.16 -16.16 -22.56
CA ASN A 567 0.12 -14.77 -22.18
C ASN A 567 0.16 -14.56 -20.66
N THR A 568 -0.35 -15.49 -19.85
CA THR A 568 -0.18 -15.43 -18.37
C THR A 568 1.28 -15.39 -17.94
N GLN A 569 2.19 -15.88 -18.79
CA GLN A 569 3.63 -15.91 -18.55
C GLN A 569 4.40 -14.86 -19.35
N LYS A 570 3.73 -13.92 -20.02
CA LYS A 570 4.35 -12.82 -20.77
C LYS A 570 4.22 -11.51 -20.01
N VAL A 571 5.13 -10.56 -20.25
CA VAL A 571 4.98 -9.20 -19.74
C VAL A 571 3.78 -8.56 -20.41
N VAL A 572 2.86 -8.05 -19.61
CA VAL A 572 1.66 -7.33 -20.07
C VAL A 572 1.52 -6.03 -19.27
N THR A 573 0.72 -5.10 -19.78
CA THR A 573 0.43 -3.80 -19.16
C THR A 573 -1.07 -3.52 -19.21
N HIS A 574 -1.50 -2.41 -18.61
CA HIS A 574 -2.88 -1.94 -18.66
C HIS A 574 -3.38 -1.64 -20.08
N LEU A 575 -2.49 -1.39 -21.05
CA LEU A 575 -2.85 -1.26 -22.48
C LEU A 575 -3.38 -2.59 -23.04
N HIS A 576 -2.74 -3.71 -22.68
CA HIS A 576 -3.18 -5.04 -23.11
C HIS A 576 -4.55 -5.37 -22.52
N LEU A 577 -4.76 -5.04 -21.25
CA LEU A 577 -6.04 -5.19 -20.57
C LEU A 577 -7.12 -4.34 -21.25
N ARG A 578 -6.85 -3.06 -21.52
CA ARG A 578 -7.78 -2.19 -22.26
C ARG A 578 -8.16 -2.78 -23.61
N ASN A 579 -7.18 -3.23 -24.39
CA ASN A 579 -7.45 -3.79 -25.71
C ASN A 579 -8.26 -5.10 -25.61
N PHE A 580 -8.08 -5.89 -24.54
CA PHE A 580 -8.96 -7.01 -24.24
C PHE A 580 -10.40 -6.57 -23.89
N LEU A 581 -10.57 -5.50 -23.10
CA LEU A 581 -11.90 -4.94 -22.82
C LEU A 581 -12.60 -4.45 -24.10
N MET A 582 -11.85 -3.86 -25.03
CA MET A 582 -12.39 -3.47 -26.34
C MET A 582 -12.82 -4.69 -27.18
N TYR A 583 -12.01 -5.76 -27.19
CA TYR A 583 -12.41 -7.03 -27.79
C TYR A 583 -13.69 -7.57 -27.13
N TRP A 584 -13.77 -7.52 -25.80
CA TRP A 584 -14.95 -8.01 -25.07
C TRP A 584 -16.23 -7.30 -25.50
N ALA A 585 -16.16 -5.97 -25.71
CA ALA A 585 -17.32 -5.18 -26.12
C ALA A 585 -17.73 -5.48 -27.57
N SER A 586 -16.76 -5.61 -28.47
CA SER A 586 -17.03 -5.72 -29.91
C SER A 586 -17.13 -7.14 -30.45
N GLY A 587 -16.53 -8.12 -29.78
CA GLY A 587 -16.25 -9.46 -30.30
C GLY A 587 -15.17 -9.50 -31.39
N GLN A 588 -14.56 -8.36 -31.71
CA GLN A 588 -13.63 -8.20 -32.82
C GLN A 588 -12.24 -7.85 -32.32
N VAL A 589 -11.23 -8.56 -32.84
CA VAL A 589 -9.83 -8.22 -32.60
C VAL A 589 -9.51 -6.99 -33.43
N ASN A 590 -9.08 -5.90 -32.79
CA ASN A 590 -8.76 -4.64 -33.45
C ASN A 590 -7.37 -4.70 -34.12
N GLY A 591 -7.24 -5.53 -35.15
CA GLY A 591 -6.02 -5.66 -35.96
C GLY A 591 -4.78 -6.07 -35.16
N GLU A 592 -3.67 -5.36 -35.40
CA GLU A 592 -2.33 -5.63 -34.86
C GLU A 592 -2.15 -5.26 -33.38
N LYS A 593 -3.15 -4.63 -32.75
CA LYS A 593 -3.05 -4.19 -31.36
C LYS A 593 -2.86 -5.37 -30.41
N MET A 594 -1.81 -5.29 -29.60
CA MET A 594 -1.52 -6.30 -28.58
C MET A 594 -2.60 -6.29 -27.50
N ASN A 595 -3.13 -7.47 -27.18
CA ASN A 595 -4.18 -7.68 -26.19
C ASN A 595 -3.95 -9.02 -25.46
N LEU A 596 -4.78 -9.35 -24.46
CA LEU A 596 -4.58 -10.54 -23.65
C LEU A 596 -4.86 -11.88 -24.36
N ILE A 597 -5.58 -11.90 -25.49
CA ILE A 597 -6.03 -13.12 -26.21
C ILE A 597 -5.40 -13.32 -27.59
N ASN A 598 -4.67 -12.33 -28.10
CA ASN A 598 -3.83 -12.50 -29.28
C ASN A 598 -2.54 -13.21 -28.87
N GLN A 599 -1.96 -14.02 -29.75
CA GLN A 599 -0.65 -14.61 -29.49
C GLN A 599 0.39 -13.47 -29.44
N LEU A 600 0.90 -13.17 -28.24
CA LEU A 600 1.97 -12.19 -28.12
C LEU A 600 3.26 -12.74 -28.73
N PRO A 601 4.07 -11.90 -29.42
CA PRO A 601 5.34 -12.32 -30.00
C PRO A 601 6.24 -13.03 -28.99
N HIS A 602 7.11 -13.92 -29.46
CA HIS A 602 8.07 -14.59 -28.58
C HIS A 602 8.97 -13.57 -27.87
N ASP A 603 9.44 -12.55 -28.57
CA ASP A 603 10.25 -11.45 -28.07
C ASP A 603 9.43 -10.29 -27.45
N ASN A 604 8.12 -10.48 -27.24
CA ASN A 604 7.23 -9.47 -26.64
C ASN A 604 7.79 -8.87 -25.36
N ASP A 605 8.24 -9.72 -24.41
CA ASP A 605 8.72 -9.24 -23.11
C ASP A 605 9.91 -8.29 -23.27
N ARG A 606 10.78 -8.56 -24.26
CA ARG A 606 11.92 -7.71 -24.55
C ARG A 606 11.50 -6.40 -25.20
N GLN A 607 10.66 -6.47 -26.24
CA GLN A 607 10.15 -5.28 -26.94
C GLN A 607 9.40 -4.35 -26.00
N LEU A 608 8.55 -4.93 -25.15
CA LEU A 608 7.78 -4.22 -24.16
C LEU A 608 8.68 -3.57 -23.11
N CYS A 609 9.67 -4.30 -22.60
CA CYS A 609 10.64 -3.72 -21.67
C CYS A 609 11.47 -2.59 -22.29
N ASP A 610 11.86 -2.72 -23.56
CA ASP A 610 12.55 -1.66 -24.28
C ASP A 610 11.63 -0.42 -24.48
N TRP A 611 10.31 -0.59 -24.62
CA TRP A 611 9.33 0.52 -24.66
C TRP A 611 9.11 1.18 -23.30
N ILE A 612 8.93 0.37 -22.24
CA ILE A 612 8.83 0.88 -20.86
C ILE A 612 10.13 1.60 -20.44
N GLY A 613 11.27 1.17 -21.00
CA GLY A 613 12.58 1.79 -20.84
C GLY A 613 13.18 1.51 -19.47
N TYR A 614 13.80 2.52 -18.85
CA TYR A 614 14.51 2.40 -17.57
C TYR A 614 13.64 1.90 -16.39
N LYS A 615 12.32 1.97 -16.53
CA LYS A 615 11.33 1.51 -15.54
C LYS A 615 10.99 0.04 -15.66
N CYS A 616 11.35 -0.63 -16.77
CA CYS A 616 11.18 -2.07 -16.83
C CYS A 616 12.09 -2.71 -15.78
N ILE A 617 11.47 -3.53 -14.92
CA ILE A 617 12.16 -4.30 -13.90
C ILE A 617 12.27 -5.73 -14.44
N CYS A 618 13.35 -6.01 -15.15
CA CYS A 618 13.56 -7.31 -15.74
C CYS A 618 15.05 -7.65 -15.75
N ASP A 619 15.47 -8.65 -14.97
CA ASP A 619 16.88 -8.88 -14.66
C ASP A 619 17.70 -9.30 -15.89
N ASN A 620 17.06 -10.00 -16.83
CA ASN A 620 17.71 -10.53 -18.03
C ASN A 620 17.63 -9.59 -19.24
N PHE A 621 16.95 -8.43 -19.13
CA PHE A 621 16.91 -7.44 -20.19
C PHE A 621 17.63 -6.14 -19.75
N PRO A 622 18.62 -5.66 -20.51
CA PRO A 622 19.30 -4.42 -20.21
C PRO A 622 18.32 -3.25 -20.29
N LYS A 623 18.40 -2.35 -19.30
CA LYS A 623 17.65 -1.09 -19.32
C LYS A 623 18.10 -0.25 -20.51
N THR A 624 17.14 0.22 -21.30
CA THR A 624 17.39 1.10 -22.43
C THR A 624 17.02 2.54 -22.06
N ASP A 625 17.86 3.49 -22.50
CA ASP A 625 17.54 4.93 -22.41
C ASP A 625 16.61 5.38 -23.55
N ARG A 626 16.26 4.48 -24.48
CA ARG A 626 15.46 4.79 -25.68
C ARG A 626 14.02 4.33 -25.51
N ALA A 627 13.09 5.26 -25.61
CA ALA A 627 11.70 4.96 -25.93
C ALA A 627 11.65 4.43 -27.37
N MET A 628 11.52 3.12 -27.55
CA MET A 628 11.04 2.61 -28.84
C MET A 628 9.58 3.02 -29.01
N TYR A 629 9.13 3.32 -30.21
CA TYR A 629 7.71 3.50 -30.50
C TYR A 629 7.08 2.11 -30.72
N ILE A 630 6.02 1.80 -29.97
CA ILE A 630 5.16 0.63 -30.20
C ILE A 630 3.81 1.18 -30.65
N GLU A 631 3.25 0.65 -31.74
CA GLU A 631 1.90 0.97 -32.18
C GLU A 631 0.90 0.16 -31.32
N TRP A 632 0.12 0.87 -30.50
CA TRP A 632 -0.74 0.30 -29.44
C TRP A 632 -2.20 0.14 -29.81
#